data_AF-C5L203-F1
#
_entry.id   AF-C5L203-F1
#
_cell.length_a   1.000
_cell.length_b   1.000
_cell.length_c   1.000
_cell.angle_alpha   90.00
_cell.angle_beta   90.00
_cell.angle_gamma   90.00
#
_symmetry.space_group_name_H-M   'P 1'
#
loop_
_entity.id
_entity.type
_entity.pdbx_description
1 polymer ?
#
loop_
_entity_poly.entity_id
_entity_poly.type
_entity_poly.pdbx_seq_one_letter_code
_entity_poly.pdbx_strand_id
1 'polypeptide(L)'
;MCGILAVFGLKEDAEIFRPTGLQLSKRIRHRGPDWSSCYCHKDVFIAHERLAIVDVESGAQPLYNKDHTTVLAVNGEIYNYQPIREQLIKEGFEFASGSDCEVMLHMYDRGDSMEDLLNQLRGMFAFVIYDATSGRYVAARDHIGIIPLYIGWGPDGEVYFASEMKALSDRCTNYKQFPPGHYYDSVKHGIHKFERWYNPSWRLEIPTQRPTPEELRTALVNSVESHMMADVPYGVLLSGGLDSSLVASIASRIRMRQACGDDEDYCRKLRKSGKLPKIARLRSWNPRGMTSDQDKFFRSPSMPAARVGKAAPSPGTVSEQFYQIDRCFKDEAYQEASRTAKQILSKQPENTQAVMCYLYSQIQLSQWKNCLNFMDSKSTGALDKCTLEDRATLSYYRAYCLYRLNREGECLEEISRNGDSNSEKWQVLEAQCRYRLHQYSKTTELYQKLLADAENGSNGEDSESALLLSINLLASCVSGGSTDDLDKLMKDLGEPEDAYELAYNLACAYLLKKDYVKAEDMLVLASSLCKGELDIDTDSDPELNWIKAQLGYLRQLQGRTGEAAEIYEKIMRPVIGGMKNDISVMATACNNLVTLRPKGSSLFDALKRVRLASKAESLESKLTAGQLKTLGLNKSIALSSRSKISEARAVLSQLEAQLGDSFTRSGTAAVCRAVIQYASGVKEEAVDTLKSWLASNSSSEDSTFVRLSLAGLLAESPATRSEAANLLSALGPEISMGRPEAVRQRFGAHSGDTAEDRAALRNEITEVLNFWEKRSSGDAAAVLRYVADVATRNKFYEEAVRTWELYGSKVGDTGAVEAVQGLVAAISRVDAPSSESLSNASMLVERLVQRSSEAEAIEDAIDDVDPEELEGMDVSMGSWKVAATAPTAAVEGENVEVKKRHRKRKPRYPKGFDPENPSAFKKPDPERWLPKHERSDYRRKMKKKQMQLMRGPQGVVPTEGEHVKTGPSTAQLEASTERQTQHQKRRKNQRKRK
;
A
#
# COMPACT_ATOMS: atom_id res chain seq x y z
N MET A 1 -16.67 22.08 0.13
CA MET A 1 -17.03 22.83 -1.10
C MET A 1 -18.48 23.21 -0.98
N CYS A 2 -18.86 24.46 -1.19
CA CYS A 2 -20.21 24.98 -0.91
C CYS A 2 -21.39 24.20 -1.57
N GLY A 3 -22.60 24.50 -1.12
CA GLY A 3 -23.88 24.03 -1.66
C GLY A 3 -24.73 25.21 -2.13
N ILE A 4 -25.39 25.06 -3.29
CA ILE A 4 -26.42 25.98 -3.78
C ILE A 4 -27.74 25.22 -3.86
N LEU A 5 -28.84 25.86 -3.47
CA LEU A 5 -30.20 25.52 -3.86
C LEU A 5 -30.92 26.80 -4.30
N ALA A 6 -31.33 26.90 -5.56
CA ALA A 6 -32.12 28.02 -6.07
C ALA A 6 -33.42 27.51 -6.69
N VAL A 7 -34.52 28.20 -6.46
CA VAL A 7 -35.85 27.89 -6.97
C VAL A 7 -36.48 29.18 -7.49
N PHE A 8 -36.95 29.14 -8.73
CA PHE A 8 -37.58 30.27 -9.42
C PHE A 8 -38.96 29.91 -9.91
N GLY A 9 -39.89 30.86 -9.89
CA GLY A 9 -41.26 30.68 -10.40
C GLY A 9 -42.18 29.94 -9.42
N LEU A 10 -41.95 30.08 -8.11
CA LEU A 10 -42.86 29.55 -7.09
C LEU A 10 -44.26 30.13 -7.26
N LYS A 11 -45.29 29.30 -7.14
CA LYS A 11 -46.70 29.75 -7.18
C LYS A 11 -47.12 30.48 -5.91
N GLU A 12 -46.53 30.09 -4.78
CA GLU A 12 -46.70 30.74 -3.49
C GLU A 12 -45.56 31.72 -3.21
N ASP A 13 -45.75 32.60 -2.24
CA ASP A 13 -44.69 33.50 -1.80
C ASP A 13 -43.52 32.69 -1.20
N ALA A 14 -42.30 33.09 -1.51
CA ALA A 14 -41.07 32.43 -1.10
C ALA A 14 -40.93 32.36 0.42
N GLU A 15 -41.51 33.28 1.19
CA GLU A 15 -41.55 33.19 2.65
C GLU A 15 -42.42 32.02 3.14
N ILE A 16 -43.48 31.66 2.40
CA ILE A 16 -44.30 30.47 2.68
C ILE A 16 -43.52 29.21 2.31
N PHE A 17 -42.80 29.24 1.19
CA PHE A 17 -41.96 28.11 0.75
C PHE A 17 -40.71 27.92 1.62
N ARG A 18 -40.26 28.95 2.35
CA ARG A 18 -38.98 28.99 3.07
C ARG A 18 -38.72 27.76 3.98
N PRO A 19 -39.67 27.27 4.81
CA PRO A 19 -39.43 26.06 5.62
C PRO A 19 -39.12 24.83 4.76
N THR A 20 -39.82 24.68 3.62
CA THR A 20 -39.54 23.63 2.63
C THR A 20 -38.16 23.82 2.00
N GLY A 21 -37.86 25.03 1.52
CA GLY A 21 -36.58 25.37 0.90
C GLY A 21 -35.40 25.07 1.83
N LEU A 22 -35.52 25.42 3.11
CA LEU A 22 -34.51 25.11 4.13
C LEU A 22 -34.36 23.62 4.40
N GLN A 23 -35.45 22.83 4.41
CA GLN A 23 -35.35 21.36 4.52
C GLN A 23 -34.60 20.74 3.32
N LEU A 24 -34.83 21.25 2.11
CA LEU A 24 -34.11 20.81 0.92
C LEU A 24 -32.63 21.22 0.97
N SER A 25 -32.33 22.45 1.40
CA SER A 25 -30.97 22.95 1.59
C SER A 25 -30.20 22.14 2.65
N LYS A 26 -30.86 21.78 3.76
CA LYS A 26 -30.28 20.96 4.85
C LYS A 26 -29.72 19.62 4.34
N ARG A 27 -30.30 19.05 3.28
CA ARG A 27 -29.78 17.80 2.67
C ARG A 27 -28.37 17.99 2.09
N ILE A 28 -28.04 19.19 1.63
CA ILE A 28 -26.73 19.53 1.07
C ILE A 28 -25.82 20.28 2.05
N ARG A 29 -26.23 20.48 3.32
CA ARG A 29 -25.45 21.22 4.35
C ARG A 29 -24.05 20.65 4.61
N HIS A 30 -23.87 19.33 4.52
CA HIS A 30 -22.55 18.67 4.65
C HIS A 30 -21.46 19.19 3.70
N ARG A 31 -21.84 19.92 2.64
CA ARG A 31 -20.94 20.55 1.67
C ARG A 31 -20.24 21.79 2.23
N GLY A 32 -20.96 22.56 3.04
CA GLY A 32 -20.53 23.83 3.62
C GLY A 32 -21.26 24.09 4.94
N PRO A 33 -20.76 23.50 6.05
CA PRO A 33 -21.43 23.60 7.34
C PRO A 33 -21.19 24.94 8.06
N ASP A 34 -20.27 25.77 7.57
CA ASP A 34 -19.76 26.95 8.28
C ASP A 34 -20.78 28.09 8.31
N TRP A 35 -21.58 28.24 7.26
CA TRP A 35 -22.63 29.24 7.20
C TRP A 35 -23.80 28.78 6.33
N SER A 36 -25.02 29.02 6.80
CA SER A 36 -26.24 28.74 6.05
C SER A 36 -27.06 30.02 5.95
N SER A 37 -27.41 30.45 4.74
CA SER A 37 -28.29 31.61 4.57
C SER A 37 -29.22 31.43 3.37
N CYS A 38 -30.30 32.22 3.34
CA CYS A 38 -31.25 32.22 2.23
C CYS A 38 -31.76 33.61 1.88
N TYR A 39 -32.04 33.81 0.61
CA TYR A 39 -32.79 34.91 0.03
C TYR A 39 -34.20 34.43 -0.32
N CYS A 40 -35.21 35.16 0.14
CA CYS A 40 -36.62 34.92 -0.16
C CYS A 40 -37.22 36.23 -0.69
N HIS A 41 -37.76 36.21 -1.90
CA HIS A 41 -38.50 37.36 -2.43
C HIS A 41 -39.50 36.91 -3.49
N LYS A 42 -40.78 37.20 -3.29
CA LYS A 42 -41.88 36.86 -4.22
C LYS A 42 -41.84 35.39 -4.61
N ASP A 43 -41.56 35.06 -5.87
CA ASP A 43 -41.56 33.71 -6.41
C ASP A 43 -40.16 33.06 -6.47
N VAL A 44 -39.19 33.63 -5.72
CA VAL A 44 -37.77 33.25 -5.76
C VAL A 44 -37.23 32.88 -4.38
N PHE A 45 -36.59 31.71 -4.30
CA PHE A 45 -35.87 31.22 -3.14
C PHE A 45 -34.44 30.83 -3.51
N ILE A 46 -33.43 31.36 -2.83
CA ILE A 46 -32.02 30.98 -3.04
C ILE A 46 -31.39 30.71 -1.68
N ALA A 47 -30.91 29.50 -1.45
CA ALA A 47 -30.15 29.11 -0.27
C ALA A 47 -28.71 28.73 -0.64
N HIS A 48 -27.81 29.03 0.29
CA HIS A 48 -26.38 28.71 0.17
C HIS A 48 -25.87 28.09 1.47
N GLU A 49 -25.10 27.03 1.31
CA GLU A 49 -24.39 26.32 2.38
C GLU A 49 -22.89 26.53 2.15
N ARG A 50 -22.27 27.40 2.93
CA ARG A 50 -20.92 27.91 2.69
C ARG A 50 -19.86 27.05 3.39
N LEU A 51 -18.81 26.72 2.65
CA LEU A 51 -17.51 26.36 3.21
C LEU A 51 -16.61 27.60 3.12
N ALA A 52 -16.16 28.14 4.24
CA ALA A 52 -15.40 29.38 4.32
C ALA A 52 -13.91 29.13 4.01
N ILE A 53 -13.43 29.58 2.84
CA ILE A 53 -12.04 29.41 2.38
C ILE A 53 -11.35 30.76 2.16
N VAL A 54 -11.96 31.63 1.35
CA VAL A 54 -11.52 33.02 1.12
C VAL A 54 -12.52 33.95 1.79
N ASP A 55 -12.01 34.87 2.61
CA ASP A 55 -12.74 35.82 3.44
C ASP A 55 -13.74 35.15 4.39
N VAL A 56 -13.20 34.57 5.47
CA VAL A 56 -13.97 33.78 6.44
C VAL A 56 -15.09 34.61 7.08
N GLU A 57 -14.84 35.91 7.32
CA GLU A 57 -15.71 36.80 8.10
C GLU A 57 -16.84 37.43 7.27
N SER A 58 -16.54 38.01 6.09
CA SER A 58 -17.51 38.83 5.35
C SER A 58 -18.08 38.18 4.08
N GLY A 59 -17.60 37.00 3.70
CA GLY A 59 -17.95 36.33 2.44
C GLY A 59 -19.25 35.52 2.46
N ALA A 60 -20.18 35.79 3.39
CA ALA A 60 -21.45 35.08 3.49
C ALA A 60 -22.27 35.22 2.20
N GLN A 61 -22.87 34.12 1.73
CA GLN A 61 -23.65 34.10 0.50
C GLN A 61 -25.10 33.68 0.78
N PRO A 62 -26.11 34.11 -0.01
CA PRO A 62 -25.98 34.88 -1.26
C PRO A 62 -25.35 36.28 -1.10
N LEU A 63 -24.55 36.69 -2.07
CA LEU A 63 -23.96 38.03 -2.19
C LEU A 63 -24.96 38.99 -2.82
N TYR A 64 -24.88 40.26 -2.43
CA TYR A 64 -25.77 41.33 -2.90
C TYR A 64 -24.97 42.50 -3.44
N ASN A 65 -25.48 43.15 -4.47
CA ASN A 65 -24.97 44.46 -4.86
C ASN A 65 -25.44 45.53 -3.87
N LYS A 66 -24.90 46.74 -3.99
CA LYS A 66 -25.16 47.86 -3.06
C LYS A 66 -26.66 48.16 -2.87
N ASP A 67 -27.43 48.04 -3.94
CA ASP A 67 -28.87 48.33 -3.94
C ASP A 67 -29.74 47.10 -3.60
N HIS A 68 -29.12 45.95 -3.31
CA HIS A 68 -29.79 44.65 -3.10
C HIS A 68 -30.74 44.22 -4.22
N THR A 69 -30.48 44.67 -5.45
CA THR A 69 -31.24 44.33 -6.65
C THR A 69 -30.70 43.08 -7.35
N THR A 70 -29.41 42.80 -7.22
CA THR A 70 -28.74 41.64 -7.81
C THR A 70 -28.28 40.70 -6.70
N VAL A 71 -28.60 39.41 -6.84
CA VAL A 71 -28.31 38.35 -5.86
C VAL A 71 -27.47 37.26 -6.52
N LEU A 72 -26.36 36.88 -5.89
CA LEU A 72 -25.40 35.90 -6.42
C LEU A 72 -25.13 34.77 -5.41
N ALA A 73 -25.26 33.52 -5.84
CA ALA A 73 -24.86 32.35 -5.06
C ALA A 73 -23.85 31.50 -5.85
N VAL A 74 -22.70 31.21 -5.26
CA VAL A 74 -21.54 30.58 -5.91
C VAL A 74 -21.02 29.39 -5.12
N ASN A 75 -20.80 28.29 -5.81
CA ASN A 75 -20.02 27.15 -5.36
C ASN A 75 -18.76 27.14 -6.20
N GLY A 76 -17.64 27.61 -5.66
CA GLY A 76 -16.43 27.76 -6.46
C GLY A 76 -15.38 28.68 -5.85
N GLU A 77 -14.31 28.84 -6.61
CA GLU A 77 -13.12 29.63 -6.33
C GLU A 77 -12.64 30.32 -7.62
N ILE A 78 -12.48 31.64 -7.60
CA ILE A 78 -12.02 32.48 -8.72
C ILE A 78 -10.56 32.90 -8.50
N TYR A 79 -9.61 32.14 -9.06
CA TYR A 79 -8.16 32.31 -8.85
C TYR A 79 -7.59 33.65 -9.30
N ASN A 80 -8.23 34.34 -10.26
CA ASN A 80 -7.80 35.64 -10.76
C ASN A 80 -8.66 36.81 -10.26
N TYR A 81 -9.35 36.67 -9.13
CA TYR A 81 -10.24 37.71 -8.62
C TYR A 81 -9.50 39.02 -8.26
N GLN A 82 -8.27 38.98 -7.75
CA GLN A 82 -7.53 40.17 -7.31
C GLN A 82 -7.35 41.23 -8.41
N PRO A 83 -6.77 40.92 -9.59
CA PRO A 83 -6.64 41.92 -10.65
C PRO A 83 -7.99 42.40 -11.20
N ILE A 84 -9.02 41.53 -11.24
CA ILE A 84 -10.38 41.92 -11.65
C ILE A 84 -10.98 42.91 -10.64
N ARG A 85 -10.83 42.62 -9.34
CA ARG A 85 -11.28 43.47 -8.24
C ARG A 85 -10.61 44.84 -8.28
N GLU A 86 -9.29 44.88 -8.44
CA GLU A 86 -8.55 46.15 -8.57
C GLU A 86 -9.04 47.00 -9.74
N GLN A 87 -9.37 46.37 -10.87
CA GLN A 87 -9.93 47.07 -12.02
C GLN A 87 -11.32 47.63 -11.71
N LEU A 88 -12.21 46.82 -11.12
CA LEU A 88 -13.57 47.25 -10.77
C LEU A 88 -13.58 48.37 -9.73
N ILE A 89 -12.68 48.32 -8.74
CA ILE A 89 -12.50 49.41 -7.77
C ILE A 89 -12.08 50.71 -8.48
N LYS A 90 -11.17 50.64 -9.46
CA LYS A 90 -10.79 51.81 -10.28
C LYS A 90 -11.93 52.35 -11.13
N GLU A 91 -12.88 51.50 -11.51
CA GLU A 91 -14.10 51.85 -12.24
C GLU A 91 -15.22 52.39 -11.32
N GLY A 92 -15.01 52.38 -10.00
CA GLY A 92 -15.93 52.99 -9.02
C GLY A 92 -16.85 52.01 -8.29
N PHE A 93 -16.65 50.70 -8.44
CA PHE A 93 -17.44 49.70 -7.72
C PHE A 93 -16.97 49.56 -6.25
N GLU A 94 -17.93 49.56 -5.33
CA GLU A 94 -17.70 49.34 -3.90
C GLU A 94 -17.94 47.87 -3.55
N PHE A 95 -16.96 47.24 -2.90
CA PHE A 95 -17.04 45.83 -2.48
C PHE A 95 -17.49 45.72 -1.01
N ALA A 96 -18.46 44.86 -0.75
CA ALA A 96 -19.00 44.60 0.59
C ALA A 96 -18.26 43.48 1.33
N SER A 97 -17.54 42.62 0.61
CA SER A 97 -16.82 41.47 1.15
C SER A 97 -15.40 41.36 0.62
N GLY A 98 -14.59 40.54 1.28
CA GLY A 98 -13.31 40.04 0.81
C GLY A 98 -13.41 38.88 -0.18
N SER A 99 -14.61 38.32 -0.41
CA SER A 99 -14.81 37.10 -1.19
C SER A 99 -14.33 37.25 -2.64
N ASP A 100 -13.61 36.21 -3.09
CA ASP A 100 -13.22 36.02 -4.48
C ASP A 100 -14.40 36.00 -5.46
N CYS A 101 -15.59 35.63 -4.98
CA CYS A 101 -16.79 35.48 -5.78
C CYS A 101 -17.50 36.80 -6.08
N GLU A 102 -17.27 37.86 -5.29
CA GLU A 102 -17.99 39.15 -5.44
C GLU A 102 -17.65 39.87 -6.75
N VAL A 103 -16.50 39.60 -7.35
CA VAL A 103 -16.14 40.18 -8.65
C VAL A 103 -17.17 39.81 -9.74
N MET A 104 -17.78 38.63 -9.69
CA MET A 104 -18.80 38.21 -10.67
C MET A 104 -20.07 39.04 -10.59
N LEU A 105 -20.44 39.47 -9.37
CA LEU A 105 -21.60 40.31 -9.13
C LEU A 105 -21.40 41.69 -9.79
N HIS A 106 -20.25 42.31 -9.55
CA HIS A 106 -19.93 43.64 -10.09
C HIS A 106 -19.67 43.60 -11.60
N MET A 107 -19.10 42.52 -12.14
CA MET A 107 -18.99 42.34 -13.60
C MET A 107 -20.37 42.26 -14.28
N TYR A 108 -21.35 41.61 -13.63
CA TYR A 108 -22.72 41.56 -14.12
C TYR A 108 -23.38 42.95 -14.08
N ASP A 109 -23.24 43.68 -12.96
CA ASP A 109 -23.78 45.03 -12.79
C ASP A 109 -23.13 46.07 -13.72
N ARG A 110 -21.85 45.87 -14.08
CA ARG A 110 -21.17 46.66 -15.12
C ARG A 110 -21.82 46.52 -16.50
N GLY A 111 -22.62 45.48 -16.71
CA GLY A 111 -23.28 45.19 -17.97
C GLY A 111 -22.47 44.28 -18.91
N ASP A 112 -21.46 43.58 -18.39
CA ASP A 112 -20.72 42.59 -19.19
C ASP A 112 -21.69 41.53 -19.73
N SER A 113 -21.48 41.13 -20.99
CA SER A 113 -22.22 39.98 -21.51
C SER A 113 -21.82 38.72 -20.72
N MET A 114 -22.76 37.78 -20.55
CA MET A 114 -22.47 36.56 -19.79
C MET A 114 -21.32 35.76 -20.42
N GLU A 115 -21.14 35.82 -21.74
CA GLU A 115 -20.00 35.18 -22.42
C GLU A 115 -18.68 35.89 -22.10
N ASP A 116 -18.65 37.22 -22.11
CA ASP A 116 -17.44 38.00 -21.79
C ASP A 116 -17.05 37.86 -20.32
N LEU A 117 -18.03 37.88 -19.42
CA LEU A 117 -17.84 37.65 -18.00
C LEU A 117 -17.20 36.28 -17.77
N LEU A 118 -17.82 35.21 -18.29
CA LEU A 118 -17.36 33.84 -18.07
C LEU A 118 -15.97 33.57 -18.67
N ASN A 119 -15.63 34.17 -19.82
CA ASN A 119 -14.33 34.01 -20.46
C ASN A 119 -13.19 34.72 -19.73
N GLN A 120 -13.48 35.73 -18.89
CA GLN A 120 -12.48 36.42 -18.08
C GLN A 120 -12.13 35.68 -16.78
N LEU A 121 -13.02 34.79 -16.30
CA LEU A 121 -12.83 34.07 -15.05
C LEU A 121 -11.84 32.91 -15.21
N ARG A 122 -10.85 32.83 -14.32
CA ARG A 122 -10.02 31.64 -14.11
C ARG A 122 -10.39 31.05 -12.76
N GLY A 123 -10.99 29.87 -12.77
CA GLY A 123 -11.47 29.26 -11.55
C GLY A 123 -12.28 28.00 -11.79
N MET A 124 -12.70 27.40 -10.69
CA MET A 124 -13.70 26.35 -10.66
C MET A 124 -14.97 26.94 -10.05
N PHE A 125 -16.11 26.88 -10.75
CA PHE A 125 -17.34 27.51 -10.28
C PHE A 125 -18.60 26.88 -10.84
N ALA A 126 -19.65 26.95 -10.05
CA ALA A 126 -21.03 26.90 -10.47
C ALA A 126 -21.78 28.00 -9.71
N PHE A 127 -22.63 28.77 -10.39
CA PHE A 127 -23.33 29.87 -9.75
C PHE A 127 -24.74 30.07 -10.28
N VAL A 128 -25.51 30.84 -9.52
CA VAL A 128 -26.81 31.40 -9.91
C VAL A 128 -26.80 32.90 -9.58
N ILE A 129 -27.14 33.73 -10.58
CA ILE A 129 -27.39 35.18 -10.45
C ILE A 129 -28.88 35.42 -10.66
N TYR A 130 -29.48 36.26 -9.83
CA TYR A 130 -30.85 36.75 -9.96
C TYR A 130 -30.86 38.28 -9.93
N ASP A 131 -31.53 38.88 -10.90
CA ASP A 131 -31.78 40.32 -10.99
C ASP A 131 -33.26 40.58 -10.69
N ALA A 132 -33.52 41.15 -9.51
CA ALA A 132 -34.86 41.44 -9.01
C ALA A 132 -35.57 42.55 -9.78
N THR A 133 -34.85 43.41 -10.52
CA THR A 133 -35.45 44.50 -11.30
C THR A 133 -36.10 43.98 -12.57
N SER A 134 -35.43 43.04 -13.24
CA SER A 134 -35.90 42.45 -14.50
C SER A 134 -36.59 41.09 -14.32
N GLY A 135 -36.44 40.46 -13.15
CA GLY A 135 -36.86 39.08 -12.91
C GLY A 135 -36.00 38.04 -13.64
N ARG A 136 -34.85 38.46 -14.20
CA ARG A 136 -33.93 37.59 -14.94
C ARG A 136 -33.09 36.76 -13.98
N TYR A 137 -32.86 35.49 -14.30
CA TYR A 137 -31.89 34.66 -13.61
C TYR A 137 -30.99 33.93 -14.60
N VAL A 138 -29.73 33.78 -14.20
CA VAL A 138 -28.70 33.11 -14.98
C VAL A 138 -27.99 32.09 -14.10
N ALA A 139 -27.83 30.87 -14.60
CA ALA A 139 -27.01 29.85 -13.95
C ALA A 139 -25.87 29.43 -14.89
N ALA A 140 -24.67 29.23 -14.38
CA ALA A 140 -23.53 28.81 -15.19
C ALA A 140 -22.65 27.79 -14.48
N ARG A 141 -21.90 27.03 -15.29
CA ARG A 141 -20.97 25.99 -14.83
C ARG A 141 -19.61 26.15 -15.51
N ASP A 142 -18.55 25.86 -14.76
CA ASP A 142 -17.16 26.01 -15.19
C ASP A 142 -16.81 25.25 -16.48
N HIS A 143 -15.69 25.66 -17.06
CA HIS A 143 -15.07 25.17 -18.29
C HIS A 143 -15.26 23.67 -18.57
N ILE A 144 -14.92 22.81 -17.60
CA ILE A 144 -14.89 21.35 -17.78
C ILE A 144 -15.82 20.59 -16.84
N GLY A 145 -16.50 21.30 -15.92
CA GLY A 145 -17.50 20.77 -15.00
C GLY A 145 -16.91 20.19 -13.73
N ILE A 146 -15.90 20.85 -13.16
CA ILE A 146 -15.26 20.52 -11.88
C ILE A 146 -16.31 20.58 -10.76
N ILE A 147 -17.05 21.69 -10.68
CA ILE A 147 -18.06 21.90 -9.65
C ILE A 147 -19.37 21.24 -10.08
N PRO A 148 -20.03 20.42 -9.23
CA PRO A 148 -21.32 19.83 -9.58
C PRO A 148 -22.45 20.87 -9.54
N LEU A 149 -23.33 20.81 -10.54
CA LEU A 149 -24.58 21.57 -10.60
C LEU A 149 -25.63 20.75 -11.36
N TYR A 150 -26.87 20.79 -10.88
CA TYR A 150 -28.04 20.13 -11.43
C TYR A 150 -29.14 21.16 -11.67
N ILE A 151 -30.00 20.86 -12.65
CA ILE A 151 -31.20 21.64 -12.95
C ILE A 151 -32.41 20.71 -12.92
N GLY A 152 -33.51 21.17 -12.36
CA GLY A 152 -34.78 20.43 -12.29
C GLY A 152 -35.98 21.32 -12.58
N TRP A 153 -37.11 20.68 -12.88
CA TRP A 153 -38.38 21.33 -13.17
C TRP A 153 -39.48 20.76 -12.28
N GLY A 154 -40.15 21.64 -11.53
CA GLY A 154 -41.30 21.30 -10.71
C GLY A 154 -42.57 21.04 -11.53
N PRO A 155 -43.61 20.47 -10.92
CA PRO A 155 -44.88 20.21 -11.60
C PRO A 155 -45.63 21.48 -11.99
N ASP A 156 -45.34 22.61 -11.33
CA ASP A 156 -46.07 23.86 -11.44
C ASP A 156 -45.35 24.90 -12.31
N GLY A 157 -44.22 24.50 -12.92
CA GLY A 157 -43.41 25.33 -13.82
C GLY A 157 -42.15 25.90 -13.16
N GLU A 158 -41.88 25.56 -11.90
CA GLU A 158 -40.74 26.06 -11.17
C GLU A 158 -39.42 25.50 -11.72
N VAL A 159 -38.37 26.31 -11.71
CA VAL A 159 -37.02 25.91 -12.14
C VAL A 159 -36.11 25.84 -10.93
N TYR A 160 -35.53 24.67 -10.71
CA TYR A 160 -34.63 24.42 -9.61
C TYR A 160 -33.18 24.29 -10.09
N PHE A 161 -32.23 24.83 -9.32
CA PHE A 161 -30.81 24.58 -9.44
C PHE A 161 -30.26 24.07 -8.12
N ALA A 162 -29.45 23.01 -8.13
CA ALA A 162 -28.81 22.52 -6.92
C ALA A 162 -27.44 21.90 -7.14
N SER A 163 -26.55 21.99 -6.15
CA SER A 163 -25.24 21.32 -6.19
C SER A 163 -25.35 19.78 -6.18
N GLU A 164 -26.43 19.23 -5.64
CA GLU A 164 -26.68 17.78 -5.62
C GLU A 164 -28.13 17.43 -5.94
N MET A 165 -28.30 16.29 -6.61
CA MET A 165 -29.59 15.79 -7.09
C MET A 165 -30.62 15.52 -5.96
N LYS A 166 -30.16 15.18 -4.76
CA LYS A 166 -31.02 14.87 -3.60
C LYS A 166 -31.79 16.07 -3.03
N ALA A 167 -31.36 17.30 -3.38
CA ALA A 167 -32.12 18.51 -3.08
C ALA A 167 -33.26 18.73 -4.09
N LEU A 168 -33.27 18.01 -5.21
CA LEU A 168 -34.25 18.15 -6.30
C LEU A 168 -35.23 16.97 -6.40
N SER A 169 -34.77 15.77 -6.02
CA SER A 169 -35.40 14.49 -6.40
C SER A 169 -36.88 14.37 -6.08
N ASP A 170 -37.34 14.98 -4.99
CA ASP A 170 -38.70 14.78 -4.48
C ASP A 170 -39.66 15.87 -4.97
N ARG A 171 -39.13 16.97 -5.52
CA ARG A 171 -39.92 18.14 -5.95
C ARG A 171 -39.95 18.30 -7.47
N CYS A 172 -38.94 17.81 -8.16
CA CYS A 172 -38.83 17.93 -9.60
C CYS A 172 -39.42 16.71 -10.32
N THR A 173 -40.31 16.96 -11.28
CA THR A 173 -40.82 15.92 -12.20
C THR A 173 -39.74 15.41 -13.15
N ASN A 174 -38.79 16.28 -13.49
CA ASN A 174 -37.63 15.97 -14.31
C ASN A 174 -36.42 16.76 -13.80
N TYR A 175 -35.25 16.14 -13.82
CA TYR A 175 -34.00 16.80 -13.47
C TYR A 175 -32.84 16.17 -14.24
N LYS A 176 -31.78 16.95 -14.45
CA LYS A 176 -30.56 16.50 -15.12
C LYS A 176 -29.34 17.26 -14.63
N GLN A 177 -28.17 16.69 -14.87
CA GLN A 177 -26.92 17.39 -14.63
C GLN A 177 -26.80 18.62 -15.54
N PHE A 178 -26.39 19.75 -14.97
CA PHE A 178 -26.12 20.97 -15.72
C PHE A 178 -24.85 20.78 -16.57
N PRO A 179 -24.87 21.05 -17.88
CA PRO A 179 -23.75 20.71 -18.76
C PRO A 179 -22.49 21.58 -18.51
N PRO A 180 -21.28 21.00 -18.53
CA PRO A 180 -20.01 21.73 -18.38
C PRO A 180 -19.78 22.80 -19.45
N GLY A 181 -19.24 23.96 -19.07
CA GLY A 181 -18.91 25.06 -19.98
C GLY A 181 -20.12 25.70 -20.64
N HIS A 182 -21.29 25.63 -19.98
CA HIS A 182 -22.53 26.24 -20.45
C HIS A 182 -23.08 27.22 -19.41
N TYR A 183 -24.00 28.06 -19.86
CA TYR A 183 -24.88 28.86 -19.03
C TYR A 183 -26.34 28.70 -19.49
N TYR A 184 -27.25 29.02 -18.59
CA TYR A 184 -28.70 29.05 -18.76
C TYR A 184 -29.18 30.45 -18.44
N ASP A 185 -30.01 31.05 -19.29
CA ASP A 185 -30.52 32.41 -19.14
C ASP A 185 -32.03 32.39 -19.34
N SER A 186 -32.77 32.86 -18.33
CA SER A 186 -34.24 32.80 -18.31
C SER A 186 -34.90 33.65 -19.40
N VAL A 187 -34.19 34.65 -19.95
CA VAL A 187 -34.74 35.59 -20.94
C VAL A 187 -34.37 35.19 -22.37
N LYS A 188 -33.20 34.60 -22.59
CA LYS A 188 -32.67 34.45 -23.96
C LYS A 188 -33.36 33.33 -24.75
N HIS A 189 -33.77 32.21 -24.15
CA HIS A 189 -34.38 31.10 -24.90
C HIS A 189 -35.26 30.19 -24.04
N GLY A 190 -36.31 29.58 -24.65
CA GLY A 190 -37.29 28.75 -23.96
C GLY A 190 -36.72 27.67 -23.03
N ILE A 191 -37.55 27.23 -22.06
CA ILE A 191 -37.32 26.56 -20.76
C ILE A 191 -36.22 25.46 -20.67
N HIS A 192 -35.56 25.04 -21.75
CA HIS A 192 -34.58 23.96 -21.77
C HIS A 192 -33.30 24.20 -22.59
N LYS A 193 -33.02 25.41 -23.06
CA LYS A 193 -31.83 25.68 -23.88
C LYS A 193 -30.63 26.10 -23.03
N PHE A 194 -29.48 25.49 -23.28
CA PHE A 194 -28.19 25.88 -22.70
C PHE A 194 -27.34 26.52 -23.79
N GLU A 195 -26.65 27.61 -23.45
CA GLU A 195 -25.67 28.23 -24.30
C GLU A 195 -24.28 27.85 -23.85
N ARG A 196 -23.42 27.50 -24.81
CA ARG A 196 -22.07 27.05 -24.51
C ARG A 196 -21.11 28.21 -24.69
N TRP A 197 -20.48 28.64 -23.60
CA TRP A 197 -19.52 29.74 -23.60
C TRP A 197 -18.07 29.24 -23.77
N TYR A 198 -17.74 28.05 -23.24
CA TYR A 198 -16.38 27.54 -23.32
C TYR A 198 -16.17 26.60 -24.51
N ASN A 199 -15.38 27.04 -25.49
CA ASN A 199 -15.05 26.25 -26.69
C ASN A 199 -13.56 26.29 -27.06
N PRO A 200 -12.69 25.61 -26.29
CA PRO A 200 -11.27 25.61 -26.57
C PRO A 200 -10.95 24.87 -27.87
N SER A 201 -9.96 25.38 -28.62
CA SER A 201 -9.51 24.79 -29.90
C SER A 201 -9.10 23.33 -29.75
N TRP A 202 -8.49 22.97 -28.61
CA TRP A 202 -8.03 21.61 -28.35
C TRP A 202 -9.15 20.55 -28.29
N ARG A 203 -10.41 20.98 -28.20
CA ARG A 203 -11.58 20.08 -28.26
C ARG A 203 -11.84 19.54 -29.66
N LEU A 204 -11.42 20.29 -30.68
CA LEU A 204 -11.55 19.91 -32.09
C LEU A 204 -10.22 19.38 -32.65
N GLU A 205 -9.09 19.87 -32.14
CA GLU A 205 -7.76 19.57 -32.64
C GLU A 205 -6.83 19.14 -31.50
N ILE A 206 -6.27 17.94 -31.54
CA ILE A 206 -5.33 17.50 -30.49
C ILE A 206 -3.96 18.13 -30.76
N PRO A 207 -3.37 18.90 -29.81
CA PRO A 207 -2.02 19.44 -29.98
C PRO A 207 -1.00 18.32 -30.23
N THR A 208 -0.18 18.43 -31.28
CA THR A 208 0.82 17.43 -31.65
C THR A 208 2.22 17.74 -31.13
N GLN A 209 2.47 19.00 -30.75
CA GLN A 209 3.74 19.45 -30.19
C GLN A 209 3.92 18.91 -28.77
N ARG A 210 5.09 18.33 -28.48
CA ARG A 210 5.44 17.89 -27.13
C ARG A 210 5.97 19.07 -26.31
N PRO A 211 5.48 19.29 -25.08
CA PRO A 211 6.03 20.33 -24.21
C PRO A 211 7.45 19.95 -23.76
N THR A 212 8.29 20.94 -23.47
CA THR A 212 9.56 20.71 -22.79
C THR A 212 9.33 20.36 -21.31
N PRO A 213 10.26 19.64 -20.64
CA PRO A 213 10.16 19.40 -19.21
C PRO A 213 10.04 20.69 -18.38
N GLU A 214 10.69 21.77 -18.81
CA GLU A 214 10.66 23.08 -18.16
C GLU A 214 9.29 23.76 -18.29
N GLU A 215 8.69 23.73 -19.49
CA GLU A 215 7.34 24.24 -19.73
C GLU A 215 6.30 23.49 -18.89
N LEU A 216 6.41 22.16 -18.84
CA LEU A 216 5.52 21.33 -18.04
C LEU A 216 5.67 21.60 -16.55
N ARG A 217 6.91 21.69 -16.05
CA ARG A 217 7.18 22.02 -14.65
C ARG A 217 6.62 23.38 -14.29
N THR A 218 6.86 24.38 -15.13
CA THR A 218 6.38 25.76 -14.90
C THR A 218 4.86 25.82 -14.88
N ALA A 219 4.20 25.16 -15.85
CA ALA A 219 2.74 25.09 -15.89
C ALA A 219 2.16 24.39 -14.64
N LEU A 220 2.78 23.30 -14.18
CA LEU A 220 2.36 22.59 -12.98
C LEU A 220 2.53 23.45 -11.72
N VAL A 221 3.68 24.12 -11.57
CA VAL A 221 3.94 25.00 -10.42
C VAL A 221 2.95 26.16 -10.38
N ASN A 222 2.75 26.84 -11.51
CA ASN A 222 1.79 27.94 -11.62
C ASN A 222 0.34 27.48 -11.32
N SER A 223 0.00 26.25 -11.73
CA SER A 223 -1.31 25.67 -11.42
C SER A 223 -1.47 25.40 -9.93
N VAL A 224 -0.44 24.91 -9.24
CA VAL A 224 -0.52 24.69 -7.77
C VAL A 224 -0.59 26.04 -7.05
N GLU A 225 0.24 27.01 -7.44
CA GLU A 225 0.26 28.35 -6.86
C GLU A 225 -1.09 29.05 -6.94
N SER A 226 -1.80 28.94 -8.07
CA SER A 226 -3.12 29.56 -8.22
C SER A 226 -4.20 28.94 -7.31
N HIS A 227 -4.02 27.69 -6.85
CA HIS A 227 -4.94 26.98 -5.95
C HIS A 227 -4.54 27.15 -4.47
N MET A 228 -3.49 27.93 -4.18
CA MET A 228 -3.07 28.27 -2.83
C MET A 228 -3.63 29.61 -2.35
N MET A 229 -4.80 30.03 -2.83
CA MET A 229 -5.51 31.18 -2.25
C MET A 229 -6.43 30.69 -1.11
N ALA A 230 -6.04 30.90 0.14
CA ALA A 230 -6.88 30.58 1.29
C ALA A 230 -6.49 31.43 2.51
N ASP A 231 -7.50 31.86 3.27
CA ASP A 231 -7.33 32.53 4.58
C ASP A 231 -7.34 31.53 5.74
N VAL A 232 -7.63 30.25 5.45
CA VAL A 232 -7.61 29.12 6.38
C VAL A 232 -6.38 28.22 6.15
N PRO A 233 -5.93 27.43 7.14
CA PRO A 233 -4.82 26.50 6.96
C PRO A 233 -5.05 25.51 5.81
N TYR A 234 -4.01 25.29 4.99
CA TYR A 234 -4.06 24.34 3.88
C TYR A 234 -4.07 22.89 4.40
N GLY A 235 -5.00 22.08 3.88
CA GLY A 235 -4.95 20.63 3.97
C GLY A 235 -4.58 20.02 2.62
N VAL A 236 -3.70 19.01 2.62
CA VAL A 236 -3.38 18.23 1.40
C VAL A 236 -3.87 16.80 1.57
N LEU A 237 -4.81 16.40 0.71
CA LEU A 237 -5.27 15.02 0.63
C LEU A 237 -4.21 14.19 -0.10
N LEU A 238 -3.48 13.37 0.65
CA LEU A 238 -2.47 12.49 0.09
C LEU A 238 -3.14 11.24 -0.49
N SER A 239 -3.08 11.08 -1.80
CA SER A 239 -3.25 9.79 -2.43
C SER A 239 -1.91 9.05 -2.40
N GLY A 240 -1.90 7.72 -2.38
CA GLY A 240 -0.65 6.93 -2.41
C GLY A 240 0.12 6.99 -3.75
N GLY A 241 -0.03 8.07 -4.53
CA GLY A 241 0.53 8.26 -5.86
C GLY A 241 1.49 9.46 -5.97
N LEU A 242 2.16 9.54 -7.12
CA LEU A 242 3.15 10.57 -7.46
C LEU A 242 2.52 11.99 -7.49
N ASP A 243 1.31 12.10 -8.03
CA ASP A 243 0.70 13.40 -8.35
C ASP A 243 0.39 14.23 -7.09
N SER A 244 -0.24 13.64 -6.06
CA SER A 244 -0.51 14.34 -4.80
C SER A 244 0.77 14.67 -4.03
N SER A 245 1.82 13.86 -4.19
CA SER A 245 3.13 14.10 -3.58
C SER A 245 3.85 15.29 -4.24
N LEU A 246 3.74 15.41 -5.57
CA LEU A 246 4.25 16.57 -6.32
C LEU A 246 3.50 17.86 -5.95
N VAL A 247 2.16 17.82 -5.88
CA VAL A 247 1.35 18.96 -5.45
C VAL A 247 1.71 19.38 -4.02
N ALA A 248 1.84 18.42 -3.08
CA ALA A 248 2.23 18.68 -1.69
C ALA A 248 3.63 19.33 -1.60
N SER A 249 4.60 18.81 -2.37
CA SER A 249 5.97 19.33 -2.40
C SER A 249 6.03 20.75 -2.95
N ILE A 250 5.32 21.02 -4.05
CA ILE A 250 5.24 22.35 -4.65
C ILE A 250 4.55 23.32 -3.69
N ALA A 251 3.41 22.93 -3.10
CA ALA A 251 2.67 23.76 -2.16
C ALA A 251 3.49 24.11 -0.90
N SER A 252 4.24 23.15 -0.36
CA SER A 252 5.16 23.36 0.76
C SER A 252 6.23 24.40 0.41
N ARG A 253 6.85 24.30 -0.77
CA ARG A 253 7.88 25.26 -1.23
C ARG A 253 7.32 26.67 -1.41
N ILE A 254 6.11 26.79 -1.99
CA ILE A 254 5.44 28.08 -2.18
C ILE A 254 5.11 28.70 -0.82
N ARG A 255 4.53 27.93 0.11
CA ARG A 255 4.23 28.40 1.47
C ARG A 255 5.48 28.85 2.21
N MET A 256 6.59 28.13 2.08
CA MET A 256 7.87 28.52 2.68
C MET A 256 8.38 29.85 2.10
N ARG A 257 8.21 30.08 0.78
CA ARG A 257 8.55 31.35 0.14
C ARG A 257 7.66 32.50 0.65
N GLN A 258 6.34 32.27 0.75
CA GLN A 258 5.39 33.27 1.26
C GLN A 258 5.64 33.62 2.73
N ALA A 259 5.98 32.62 3.56
CA ALA A 259 6.23 32.81 4.99
C ALA A 259 7.56 33.51 5.32
N CYS A 260 8.58 33.35 4.48
CA CYS A 260 9.89 33.96 4.72
C CYS A 260 10.02 35.39 4.14
N GLY A 261 9.10 35.79 3.26
CA GLY A 261 9.30 36.96 2.40
C GLY A 261 10.58 36.83 1.54
N ASP A 262 10.95 37.89 0.82
CA ASP A 262 12.21 37.94 0.06
C ASP A 262 13.47 38.06 0.96
N ASP A 263 13.37 37.73 2.25
CA ASP A 263 14.47 37.84 3.22
C ASP A 263 15.28 36.53 3.29
N GLU A 264 16.32 36.45 2.44
CA GLU A 264 17.27 35.33 2.41
C GLU A 264 17.94 35.06 3.77
N ASP A 265 18.04 36.07 4.64
CA ASP A 265 18.82 35.97 5.88
C ASP A 265 18.00 35.30 7.01
N TYR A 266 16.67 35.44 6.99
CA TYR A 266 15.76 34.67 7.86
C TYR A 266 15.72 33.19 7.48
N CYS A 267 15.65 32.88 6.18
CA CYS A 267 15.80 31.51 5.66
C CYS A 267 17.12 30.85 6.09
N ARG A 268 18.21 31.64 6.13
CA ARG A 268 19.54 31.19 6.53
C ARG A 268 19.63 30.90 8.03
N LYS A 269 18.92 31.68 8.87
CA LYS A 269 18.83 31.46 10.34
C LYS A 269 18.04 30.21 10.69
N LEU A 270 16.92 29.94 10.01
CA LEU A 270 16.14 28.69 10.18
C LEU A 270 16.92 27.42 9.79
N ARG A 271 17.80 27.51 8.77
CA ARG A 271 18.73 26.42 8.40
C ARG A 271 19.79 26.16 9.50
N LYS A 272 20.21 27.19 10.23
CA LYS A 272 21.19 27.07 11.32
C LYS A 272 20.58 26.56 12.63
N SER A 273 19.28 26.77 12.87
CA SER A 273 18.60 26.36 14.10
C SER A 273 18.13 24.89 14.11
N GLY A 274 18.47 24.10 13.08
CA GLY A 274 18.15 22.66 13.04
C GLY A 274 16.67 22.30 12.88
N LYS A 275 15.79 23.29 12.67
CA LYS A 275 14.33 23.10 12.49
C LYS A 275 13.90 22.91 11.02
N LEU A 276 14.85 22.78 10.11
CA LEU A 276 14.66 22.33 8.73
C LEU A 276 15.58 21.14 8.48
N PRO A 277 15.13 20.09 7.76
CA PRO A 277 15.99 18.98 7.39
C PRO A 277 17.19 19.52 6.59
N LYS A 278 18.39 19.12 7.01
CA LYS A 278 19.64 19.49 6.33
C LYS A 278 19.53 19.00 4.90
N ILE A 279 19.50 19.92 3.93
CA ILE A 279 19.74 19.56 2.53
C ILE A 279 21.17 19.03 2.47
N ALA A 280 21.28 17.71 2.30
CA ALA A 280 22.55 17.02 2.19
C ALA A 280 23.36 17.66 1.06
N ARG A 281 24.61 18.01 1.38
CA ARG A 281 25.62 18.27 0.35
C ARG A 281 25.75 17.01 -0.47
N LEU A 282 25.58 17.14 -1.78
CA LEU A 282 25.97 16.15 -2.79
C LEU A 282 27.38 15.63 -2.45
N ARG A 283 27.44 14.45 -1.84
CA ARG A 283 28.59 13.55 -1.87
C ARG A 283 28.23 12.42 -2.83
N SER A 284 29.23 12.03 -3.60
CA SER A 284 29.16 11.07 -4.69
C SER A 284 28.55 9.74 -4.26
N TRP A 285 27.41 9.46 -4.90
CA TRP A 285 26.77 8.19 -5.24
C TRP A 285 27.64 6.90 -5.13
N ASN A 286 27.13 5.87 -4.44
CA ASN A 286 27.41 4.47 -4.75
C ASN A 286 26.16 3.60 -4.43
N PRO A 287 25.46 3.00 -5.41
CA PRO A 287 24.18 2.34 -5.22
C PRO A 287 24.37 0.82 -5.07
N ARG A 288 24.44 0.30 -3.84
CA ARG A 288 24.20 -1.12 -3.53
C ARG A 288 24.13 -1.27 -2.00
N GLY A 289 22.92 -1.41 -1.47
CA GLY A 289 22.68 -1.92 -0.12
C GLY A 289 23.25 -3.34 -0.01
N MET A 290 24.50 -3.41 0.44
CA MET A 290 25.28 -4.53 0.95
C MET A 290 26.63 -3.87 1.22
N THR A 291 26.91 -3.60 2.49
CA THR A 291 28.13 -3.00 3.05
C THR A 291 29.23 -2.69 2.02
N SER A 292 29.66 -1.43 2.01
CA SER A 292 30.86 -0.90 1.37
C SER A 292 32.16 -1.71 1.62
N ASP A 293 32.10 -2.81 2.37
CA ASP A 293 33.16 -3.77 2.67
C ASP A 293 33.54 -4.73 1.53
N GLN A 294 32.76 -4.85 0.46
CA GLN A 294 33.23 -5.68 -0.67
C GLN A 294 34.55 -5.16 -1.25
N ASP A 295 34.85 -3.88 -1.13
CA ASP A 295 36.13 -3.33 -1.60
C ASP A 295 37.23 -3.33 -0.52
N LYS A 296 36.90 -3.40 0.78
CA LYS A 296 37.91 -3.54 1.87
C LYS A 296 38.55 -4.94 1.88
N PHE A 297 37.77 -5.99 1.62
CA PHE A 297 38.26 -7.38 1.71
C PHE A 297 38.74 -7.98 0.39
N PHE A 298 38.36 -7.39 -0.75
CA PHE A 298 38.79 -7.80 -2.07
C PHE A 298 39.72 -6.75 -2.67
N ARG A 299 41.04 -6.98 -2.59
CA ARG A 299 41.99 -6.15 -3.35
C ARG A 299 41.80 -6.38 -4.84
N SER A 300 41.70 -5.28 -5.60
CA SER A 300 41.86 -5.35 -7.04
C SER A 300 43.22 -5.99 -7.36
N PRO A 301 43.28 -6.89 -8.36
CA PRO A 301 44.55 -7.51 -8.72
C PRO A 301 45.59 -6.45 -9.05
N SER A 302 46.82 -6.62 -8.52
CA SER A 302 47.93 -5.74 -8.88
C SER A 302 48.08 -5.74 -10.39
N MET A 303 48.20 -4.57 -11.02
CA MET A 303 48.41 -4.45 -12.47
C MET A 303 49.91 -4.49 -12.78
N PRO A 304 50.33 -4.97 -13.97
CA PRO A 304 51.75 -4.95 -14.32
C PRO A 304 52.20 -3.50 -14.36
N ALA A 305 53.27 -3.16 -13.64
CA ALA A 305 53.81 -1.81 -13.67
C ALA A 305 54.08 -1.38 -15.12
N ALA A 306 53.30 -0.40 -15.61
CA ALA A 306 53.66 0.29 -16.83
C ALA A 306 55.05 0.90 -16.58
N ARG A 307 56.06 0.45 -17.33
CA ARG A 307 57.41 1.04 -17.25
C ARG A 307 57.26 2.54 -17.54
N VAL A 308 57.30 3.34 -16.49
CA VAL A 308 57.26 4.81 -16.57
C VAL A 308 58.48 5.22 -17.39
N GLY A 309 58.26 5.61 -18.65
CA GLY A 309 59.31 6.15 -19.51
C GLY A 309 59.34 5.74 -20.99
N LYS A 310 58.44 4.87 -21.50
CA LYS A 310 58.34 4.64 -22.96
C LYS A 310 56.88 4.65 -23.45
N ALA A 311 56.71 5.17 -24.67
CA ALA A 311 55.45 5.52 -25.34
C ALA A 311 54.28 4.56 -25.13
N ALA A 312 53.05 5.10 -25.24
CA ALA A 312 51.78 4.37 -25.18
C ALA A 312 51.87 3.02 -25.92
N PRO A 313 51.40 1.91 -25.34
CA PRO A 313 51.55 0.60 -25.93
C PRO A 313 50.92 0.54 -27.33
N SER A 314 51.53 -0.21 -28.25
CA SER A 314 50.98 -0.40 -29.59
C SER A 314 49.60 -1.06 -29.54
N PRO A 315 48.62 -0.62 -30.37
CA PRO A 315 47.25 -1.14 -30.35
C PRO A 315 47.23 -2.68 -30.49
N GLY A 316 46.56 -3.36 -29.55
CA GLY A 316 46.33 -4.82 -29.60
C GLY A 316 47.28 -5.71 -28.79
N THR A 317 48.20 -5.13 -28.00
CA THR A 317 49.11 -5.88 -27.11
C THR A 317 48.44 -6.29 -25.78
N VAL A 318 48.93 -7.36 -25.14
CA VAL A 318 48.43 -7.83 -23.83
C VAL A 318 48.58 -6.74 -22.75
N SER A 319 49.62 -5.90 -22.84
CA SER A 319 49.84 -4.77 -21.92
C SER A 319 48.75 -3.69 -22.03
N GLU A 320 48.28 -3.40 -23.25
CA GLU A 320 47.15 -2.47 -23.48
C GLU A 320 45.84 -3.06 -22.93
N GLN A 321 45.65 -4.36 -23.07
CA GLN A 321 44.46 -5.05 -22.54
C GLN A 321 44.39 -4.99 -21.00
N PHE A 322 45.53 -5.08 -20.30
CA PHE A 322 45.56 -4.87 -18.84
C PHE A 322 45.32 -3.41 -18.43
N TYR A 323 45.83 -2.44 -19.21
CA TYR A 323 45.51 -1.02 -18.99
C TYR A 323 44.01 -0.74 -19.18
N GLN A 324 43.39 -1.38 -20.17
CA GLN A 324 41.95 -1.31 -20.38
C GLN A 324 41.18 -1.91 -19.19
N ILE A 325 41.62 -3.06 -18.65
CA ILE A 325 40.99 -3.67 -17.47
C ILE A 325 41.10 -2.75 -16.24
N ASP A 326 42.27 -2.14 -16.00
CA ASP A 326 42.46 -1.18 -14.90
C ASP A 326 41.52 0.02 -15.01
N ARG A 327 41.36 0.56 -16.23
CA ARG A 327 40.38 1.63 -16.49
C ARG A 327 38.95 1.14 -16.26
N CYS A 328 38.60 -0.05 -16.74
CA CYS A 328 37.28 -0.64 -16.49
C CYS A 328 37.00 -0.87 -15.00
N PHE A 329 38.00 -1.18 -14.17
CA PHE A 329 37.80 -1.29 -12.72
C PHE A 329 37.55 0.08 -12.07
N LYS A 330 38.27 1.12 -12.49
CA LYS A 330 38.03 2.50 -12.03
C LYS A 330 36.66 3.04 -12.48
N ASP A 331 36.21 2.63 -13.67
CA ASP A 331 34.93 3.01 -14.25
C ASP A 331 33.78 2.05 -13.84
N GLU A 332 34.02 1.09 -12.94
CA GLU A 332 33.08 0.02 -12.51
C GLU A 332 32.46 -0.82 -13.66
N ALA A 333 33.10 -0.82 -14.82
CA ALA A 333 32.70 -1.55 -16.02
C ALA A 333 33.12 -3.04 -15.99
N TYR A 334 32.72 -3.76 -14.94
CA TYR A 334 33.16 -5.15 -14.68
C TYR A 334 32.80 -6.15 -15.79
N GLN A 335 31.73 -5.90 -16.56
CA GLN A 335 31.39 -6.75 -17.72
C GLN A 335 32.44 -6.66 -18.83
N GLU A 336 32.96 -5.47 -19.09
CA GLU A 336 33.99 -5.23 -20.10
C GLU A 336 35.35 -5.73 -19.64
N ALA A 337 35.68 -5.50 -18.36
CA ALA A 337 36.86 -6.08 -17.72
C ALA A 337 36.85 -7.62 -17.83
N SER A 338 35.71 -8.26 -17.55
CA SER A 338 35.56 -9.72 -17.64
C SER A 338 35.74 -10.25 -19.07
N ARG A 339 35.20 -9.55 -20.09
CA ARG A 339 35.39 -9.91 -21.50
C ARG A 339 36.85 -9.79 -21.91
N THR A 340 37.50 -8.69 -21.53
CA THR A 340 38.90 -8.41 -21.86
C THR A 340 39.83 -9.42 -21.17
N ALA A 341 39.59 -9.76 -19.90
CA ALA A 341 40.31 -10.81 -19.20
C ALA A 341 40.15 -12.18 -19.87
N LYS A 342 38.93 -12.55 -20.30
CA LYS A 342 38.69 -13.78 -21.10
C LYS A 342 39.44 -13.79 -22.43
N GLN A 343 39.55 -12.64 -23.10
CA GLN A 343 40.34 -12.53 -24.34
C GLN A 343 41.82 -12.76 -24.08
N ILE A 344 42.38 -12.23 -22.98
CA ILE A 344 43.76 -12.52 -22.58
C ILE A 344 43.93 -14.01 -22.30
N LEU A 345 43.03 -14.63 -21.54
CA LEU A 345 43.06 -16.06 -21.22
C LEU A 345 42.91 -16.97 -22.46
N SER A 346 42.18 -16.52 -23.49
CA SER A 346 42.08 -17.26 -24.75
C SER A 346 43.41 -17.30 -25.52
N LYS A 347 44.23 -16.25 -25.39
CA LYS A 347 45.56 -16.15 -26.03
C LYS A 347 46.67 -16.72 -25.14
N GLN A 348 46.54 -16.56 -23.83
CA GLN A 348 47.50 -16.97 -22.80
C GLN A 348 46.75 -17.67 -21.65
N PRO A 349 46.43 -18.98 -21.79
CA PRO A 349 45.66 -19.72 -20.79
C PRO A 349 46.32 -19.84 -19.42
N GLU A 350 47.65 -19.66 -19.35
CA GLU A 350 48.45 -19.78 -18.13
C GLU A 350 48.65 -18.45 -17.38
N ASN A 351 48.05 -17.34 -17.86
CA ASN A 351 48.24 -16.02 -17.28
C ASN A 351 47.47 -15.87 -15.95
N THR A 352 48.19 -16.00 -14.83
CA THR A 352 47.64 -15.95 -13.46
C THR A 352 46.92 -14.64 -13.16
N GLN A 353 47.46 -13.52 -13.63
CA GLN A 353 46.91 -12.19 -13.39
C GLN A 353 45.58 -11.95 -14.15
N ALA A 354 45.47 -12.47 -15.37
CA ALA A 354 44.22 -12.47 -16.12
C ALA A 354 43.15 -13.36 -15.47
N VAL A 355 43.55 -14.48 -14.84
CA VAL A 355 42.65 -15.30 -14.00
C VAL A 355 42.12 -14.48 -12.83
N MET A 356 42.98 -13.79 -12.08
CA MET A 356 42.57 -12.97 -10.95
C MET A 356 41.63 -11.83 -11.37
N CYS A 357 41.94 -11.13 -12.46
CA CYS A 357 41.06 -10.08 -13.02
C CYS A 357 39.70 -10.63 -13.44
N TYR A 358 39.68 -11.80 -14.06
CA TYR A 358 38.43 -12.46 -14.45
C TYR A 358 37.59 -12.84 -13.22
N LEU A 359 38.19 -13.49 -12.23
CA LEU A 359 37.49 -13.94 -11.02
C LEU A 359 36.98 -12.75 -10.20
N TYR A 360 37.80 -11.71 -10.00
CA TYR A 360 37.37 -10.47 -9.35
C TYR A 360 36.19 -9.83 -10.09
N SER A 361 36.25 -9.75 -11.43
CA SER A 361 35.12 -9.27 -12.24
C SER A 361 33.85 -10.12 -12.06
N GLN A 362 33.97 -11.45 -11.99
CA GLN A 362 32.82 -12.34 -11.78
C GLN A 362 32.19 -12.16 -10.39
N ILE A 363 33.01 -11.94 -9.37
CA ILE A 363 32.55 -11.65 -7.99
C ILE A 363 31.77 -10.32 -7.98
N GLN A 364 32.32 -9.26 -8.55
CA GLN A 364 31.65 -7.94 -8.64
C GLN A 364 30.35 -7.96 -9.46
N LEU A 365 30.27 -8.86 -10.45
CA LEU A 365 29.06 -9.13 -11.24
C LEU A 365 28.07 -10.10 -10.56
N SER A 366 28.34 -10.54 -9.33
CA SER A 366 27.54 -11.51 -8.59
C SER A 366 27.34 -12.87 -9.28
N GLN A 367 28.33 -13.30 -10.07
CA GLN A 367 28.33 -14.55 -10.85
C GLN A 367 29.06 -15.69 -10.12
N TRP A 368 28.63 -16.02 -8.89
CA TRP A 368 29.30 -16.98 -8.00
C TRP A 368 29.49 -18.38 -8.60
N LYS A 369 28.46 -18.89 -9.30
CA LYS A 369 28.52 -20.20 -9.96
C LYS A 369 29.58 -20.24 -11.06
N ASN A 370 29.70 -19.17 -11.85
CA ASN A 370 30.71 -19.08 -12.91
C ASN A 370 32.11 -19.03 -12.31
N CYS A 371 32.25 -18.34 -11.17
CA CYS A 371 33.49 -18.25 -10.41
C CYS A 371 33.95 -19.64 -9.92
N LEU A 372 33.07 -20.39 -9.23
CA LEU A 372 33.38 -21.76 -8.78
C LEU A 372 33.62 -22.73 -9.93
N ASN A 373 32.76 -22.72 -10.96
CA ASN A 373 32.94 -23.59 -12.13
C ASN A 373 34.28 -23.34 -12.84
N PHE A 374 34.74 -22.09 -12.86
CA PHE A 374 36.04 -21.74 -13.42
C PHE A 374 37.19 -22.29 -12.55
N MET A 375 37.11 -22.13 -11.22
CA MET A 375 38.11 -22.68 -10.29
C MET A 375 38.13 -24.21 -10.27
N ASP A 376 36.97 -24.86 -10.41
CA ASP A 376 36.84 -26.33 -10.45
C ASP A 376 37.22 -26.93 -11.82
N SER A 377 37.33 -26.09 -12.86
CA SER A 377 37.74 -26.55 -14.18
C SER A 377 39.22 -26.94 -14.17
N LYS A 378 39.49 -28.24 -14.38
CA LYS A 378 40.86 -28.80 -14.48
C LYS A 378 41.66 -28.27 -15.68
N SER A 379 41.08 -27.39 -16.51
CA SER A 379 41.64 -26.89 -17.77
C SER A 379 42.57 -25.68 -17.62
N THR A 380 42.73 -25.11 -16.42
CA THR A 380 43.57 -23.93 -16.21
C THR A 380 44.84 -24.29 -15.44
N GLY A 381 45.87 -24.76 -16.15
CA GLY A 381 47.23 -24.93 -15.60
C GLY A 381 47.85 -23.63 -15.02
N ALA A 382 47.18 -22.49 -15.21
CA ALA A 382 47.44 -21.22 -14.52
C ALA A 382 47.27 -21.30 -12.99
N LEU A 383 46.27 -22.04 -12.49
CA LEU A 383 45.96 -22.10 -11.04
C LEU A 383 47.12 -22.76 -10.27
N ASP A 384 47.75 -23.77 -10.86
CA ASP A 384 48.92 -24.45 -10.30
C ASP A 384 50.19 -23.59 -10.32
N LYS A 385 50.22 -22.56 -11.18
CA LYS A 385 51.34 -21.62 -11.35
C LYS A 385 51.16 -20.31 -10.56
N CYS A 386 50.09 -20.18 -9.77
CA CYS A 386 49.82 -19.00 -8.95
C CYS A 386 50.83 -18.85 -7.79
N THR A 387 51.10 -17.60 -7.41
CA THR A 387 51.94 -17.31 -6.23
C THR A 387 51.27 -17.82 -4.94
N LEU A 388 52.01 -17.88 -3.83
CA LEU A 388 51.45 -18.23 -2.52
C LEU A 388 50.35 -17.23 -2.08
N GLU A 389 50.54 -15.94 -2.37
CA GLU A 389 49.58 -14.88 -2.06
C GLU A 389 48.31 -14.96 -2.94
N ASP A 390 48.49 -15.24 -4.23
CA ASP A 390 47.37 -15.49 -5.15
C ASP A 390 46.57 -16.72 -4.72
N ARG A 391 47.25 -17.79 -4.27
CA ARG A 391 46.57 -19.00 -3.76
C ARG A 391 45.74 -18.73 -2.52
N ALA A 392 46.25 -17.96 -1.57
CA ALA A 392 45.46 -17.54 -0.39
C ALA A 392 44.23 -16.71 -0.80
N THR A 393 44.37 -15.83 -1.78
CA THR A 393 43.27 -15.02 -2.32
C THR A 393 42.23 -15.87 -3.05
N LEU A 394 42.67 -16.85 -3.84
CA LEU A 394 41.79 -17.80 -4.52
C LEU A 394 41.00 -18.67 -3.53
N SER A 395 41.63 -19.16 -2.47
CA SER A 395 40.95 -19.88 -1.38
C SER A 395 39.89 -19.02 -0.70
N TYR A 396 40.18 -17.74 -0.47
CA TYR A 396 39.18 -16.80 0.06
C TYR A 396 38.02 -16.58 -0.92
N TYR A 397 38.30 -16.38 -2.21
CA TYR A 397 37.26 -16.22 -3.25
C TYR A 397 36.37 -17.45 -3.34
N ARG A 398 36.96 -18.65 -3.22
CA ARG A 398 36.24 -19.93 -3.19
C ARG A 398 35.32 -20.00 -1.97
N ALA A 399 35.85 -19.77 -0.78
CA ALA A 399 35.08 -19.77 0.47
C ALA A 399 33.92 -18.74 0.38
N TYR A 400 34.18 -17.53 -0.09
CA TYR A 400 33.17 -16.50 -0.26
C TYR A 400 32.09 -16.89 -1.28
N CYS A 401 32.47 -17.48 -2.42
CA CYS A 401 31.48 -17.97 -3.40
C CYS A 401 30.61 -19.11 -2.84
N LEU A 402 31.19 -20.01 -2.03
CA LEU A 402 30.44 -21.07 -1.33
C LEU A 402 29.44 -20.47 -0.34
N TYR A 403 29.87 -19.46 0.44
CA TYR A 403 28.99 -18.70 1.33
C TYR A 403 27.83 -18.04 0.57
N ARG A 404 28.10 -17.32 -0.53
CA ARG A 404 27.06 -16.67 -1.35
C ARG A 404 26.10 -17.64 -2.04
N LEU A 405 26.49 -18.92 -2.15
CA LEU A 405 25.66 -20.00 -2.69
C LEU A 405 24.96 -20.84 -1.60
N ASN A 406 25.02 -20.40 -0.34
CA ASN A 406 24.37 -21.05 0.80
C ASN A 406 24.87 -22.49 1.02
N ARG A 407 26.19 -22.67 0.85
CA ARG A 407 26.95 -23.90 1.10
C ARG A 407 27.88 -23.67 2.29
N GLU A 408 27.32 -23.27 3.43
CA GLU A 408 28.08 -22.84 4.62
C GLU A 408 28.95 -23.96 5.19
N GLY A 409 28.48 -25.21 5.15
CA GLY A 409 29.27 -26.36 5.59
C GLY A 409 30.57 -26.50 4.79
N GLU A 410 30.47 -26.44 3.46
CA GLU A 410 31.64 -26.49 2.58
C GLU A 410 32.51 -25.23 2.69
N CYS A 411 31.89 -24.07 2.95
CA CYS A 411 32.63 -22.85 3.25
C CYS A 411 33.46 -22.99 4.53
N LEU A 412 32.88 -23.51 5.61
CA LEU A 412 33.61 -23.77 6.86
C LEU A 412 34.71 -24.82 6.69
N GLU A 413 34.49 -25.86 5.86
CA GLU A 413 35.56 -26.79 5.48
C GLU A 413 36.70 -26.06 4.75
N GLU A 414 36.40 -25.19 3.80
CA GLU A 414 37.39 -24.41 3.07
C GLU A 414 38.17 -23.46 4.00
N ILE A 415 37.48 -22.79 4.92
CA ILE A 415 38.08 -21.95 5.98
C ILE A 415 38.99 -22.79 6.88
N SER A 416 38.57 -24.00 7.28
CA SER A 416 39.38 -24.86 8.14
C SER A 416 40.66 -25.38 7.44
N ARG A 417 40.62 -25.55 6.12
CA ARG A 417 41.75 -26.05 5.32
C ARG A 417 42.74 -24.95 4.96
N ASN A 418 42.25 -23.77 4.57
CA ASN A 418 43.04 -22.72 3.92
C ASN A 418 42.92 -21.34 4.59
N GLY A 419 42.09 -21.21 5.62
CA GLY A 419 41.85 -19.94 6.33
C GLY A 419 43.00 -19.54 7.24
N ASP A 420 43.14 -18.24 7.45
CA ASP A 420 44.11 -17.65 8.37
C ASP A 420 43.41 -17.17 9.63
N SER A 421 43.73 -17.79 10.78
CA SER A 421 43.13 -17.49 12.08
C SER A 421 43.49 -16.11 12.63
N ASN A 422 44.52 -15.45 12.10
CA ASN A 422 44.94 -14.10 12.50
C ASN A 422 44.39 -13.02 11.57
N SER A 423 43.71 -13.41 10.50
CA SER A 423 43.19 -12.49 9.49
C SER A 423 41.73 -12.17 9.75
N GLU A 424 41.44 -10.90 10.02
CA GLU A 424 40.08 -10.37 10.27
C GLU A 424 39.04 -10.85 9.24
N LYS A 425 39.35 -10.74 7.95
CA LYS A 425 38.42 -11.13 6.86
C LYS A 425 37.98 -12.60 6.89
N TRP A 426 38.85 -13.50 7.38
CA TRP A 426 38.55 -14.94 7.49
C TRP A 426 37.68 -15.21 8.72
N GLN A 427 37.98 -14.56 9.84
CA GLN A 427 37.18 -14.63 11.06
C GLN A 427 35.77 -14.06 10.87
N VAL A 428 35.64 -12.92 10.15
CA VAL A 428 34.33 -12.34 9.80
C VAL A 428 33.53 -13.29 8.91
N LEU A 429 34.14 -13.88 7.88
CA LEU A 429 33.46 -14.85 7.02
C LEU A 429 33.05 -16.12 7.79
N GLU A 430 33.90 -16.60 8.72
CA GLU A 430 33.55 -17.71 9.61
C GLU A 430 32.33 -17.36 10.48
N ALA A 431 32.33 -16.19 11.12
CA ALA A 431 31.22 -15.73 11.93
C ALA A 431 29.92 -15.63 11.10
N GLN A 432 29.98 -15.12 9.88
CA GLN A 432 28.83 -15.06 8.96
C GLN A 432 28.30 -16.44 8.56
N CYS A 433 29.18 -17.41 8.31
CA CYS A 433 28.79 -18.80 8.04
C CYS A 433 28.13 -19.47 9.25
N ARG A 434 28.73 -19.29 10.44
CA ARG A 434 28.19 -19.83 11.69
C ARG A 434 26.84 -19.21 12.05
N TYR A 435 26.67 -17.92 11.80
CA TYR A 435 25.39 -17.22 11.96
C TYR A 435 24.29 -17.86 11.11
N ARG A 436 24.56 -18.10 9.81
CA ARG A 436 23.60 -18.76 8.90
C ARG A 436 23.27 -20.20 9.31
N LEU A 437 24.22 -20.89 9.95
CA LEU A 437 24.02 -22.23 10.52
C LEU A 437 23.35 -22.22 11.92
N HIS A 438 22.87 -21.06 12.38
CA HIS A 438 22.22 -20.89 13.68
C HIS A 438 23.13 -21.19 14.89
N GLN A 439 24.45 -21.10 14.72
CA GLN A 439 25.43 -21.27 15.79
C GLN A 439 25.72 -19.92 16.47
N TYR A 440 24.69 -19.32 17.07
CA TYR A 440 24.76 -17.93 17.54
C TYR A 440 25.75 -17.71 18.70
N SER A 441 25.90 -18.63 19.65
CA SER A 441 26.87 -18.45 20.75
C SER A 441 28.31 -18.33 20.20
N LYS A 442 28.71 -19.24 19.32
CA LYS A 442 30.03 -19.19 18.65
C LYS A 442 30.19 -17.93 17.78
N THR A 443 29.11 -17.46 17.16
CA THR A 443 29.12 -16.24 16.34
C THR A 443 29.36 -15.01 17.22
N THR A 444 28.66 -14.92 18.34
CA THR A 444 28.81 -13.85 19.34
C THR A 444 30.23 -13.83 19.92
N GLU A 445 30.77 -15.00 20.30
CA GLU A 445 32.16 -15.13 20.79
C GLU A 445 33.18 -14.62 19.76
N LEU A 446 33.00 -14.95 18.47
CA LEU A 446 33.88 -14.49 17.40
C LEU A 446 33.81 -12.97 17.19
N TYR A 447 32.61 -12.38 17.18
CA TYR A 447 32.47 -10.92 17.03
C TYR A 447 32.98 -10.15 18.25
N GLN A 448 32.77 -10.66 19.47
CA GLN A 448 33.35 -10.07 20.68
C GLN A 448 34.88 -10.09 20.64
N LYS A 449 35.47 -11.20 20.18
CA LYS A 449 36.93 -11.29 19.98
C LYS A 449 37.42 -10.27 18.96
N LEU A 450 36.76 -10.19 17.79
CA LEU A 450 37.09 -9.24 16.73
C LEU A 450 37.03 -7.78 17.20
N LEU A 451 36.04 -7.43 18.02
CA LEU A 451 35.92 -6.10 18.62
C LEU A 451 37.05 -5.81 19.62
N ALA A 452 37.38 -6.77 20.49
CA ALA A 452 38.50 -6.63 21.42
C ALA A 452 39.85 -6.51 20.69
N ASP A 453 40.05 -7.24 19.60
CA ASP A 453 41.26 -7.15 18.78
C ASP A 453 41.35 -5.79 18.07
N ALA A 454 40.22 -5.23 17.62
CA ALA A 454 40.12 -3.90 17.02
C ALA A 454 40.41 -2.77 18.02
N GLU A 455 39.93 -2.88 19.26
CA GLU A 455 40.18 -1.91 20.33
C GLU A 455 41.66 -1.88 20.80
N ASN A 456 42.36 -3.02 20.71
CA ASN A 456 43.75 -3.17 21.17
C ASN A 456 44.81 -2.92 20.08
N GLY A 457 44.41 -2.75 18.82
CA GLY A 457 45.32 -2.56 17.68
C GLY A 457 45.93 -1.15 17.60
N SER A 458 47.16 -1.04 17.11
CA SER A 458 47.88 0.25 16.86
C SER A 458 47.31 1.07 15.69
N ASN A 459 46.23 0.61 15.06
CA ASN A 459 45.48 1.29 14.00
C ASN A 459 44.18 1.90 14.54
N GLY A 460 44.26 2.66 15.64
CA GLY A 460 43.12 3.29 16.33
C GLY A 460 42.39 4.39 15.54
N GLU A 461 42.36 4.33 14.21
CA GLU A 461 41.77 5.32 13.32
C GLU A 461 40.48 4.83 12.61
N ASP A 462 40.20 3.52 12.56
CA ASP A 462 39.06 2.98 11.79
C ASP A 462 37.79 2.77 12.66
N SER A 463 37.21 3.86 13.17
CA SER A 463 35.94 3.86 13.93
C SER A 463 34.77 3.19 13.16
N GLU A 464 34.85 3.13 11.83
CA GLU A 464 33.82 2.55 10.96
C GLU A 464 33.80 1.01 11.01
N SER A 465 34.96 0.36 11.10
CA SER A 465 35.06 -1.11 11.16
C SER A 465 34.52 -1.66 12.48
N ALA A 466 34.79 -0.98 13.60
CA ALA A 466 34.27 -1.34 14.92
C ALA A 466 32.74 -1.19 15.02
N LEU A 467 32.16 -0.17 14.38
CA LEU A 467 30.71 0.02 14.33
C LEU A 467 30.03 -1.14 13.59
N LEU A 468 30.56 -1.55 12.43
CA LEU A 468 30.01 -2.67 11.64
C LEU A 468 30.08 -4.01 12.39
N LEU A 469 31.20 -4.28 13.08
CA LEU A 469 31.33 -5.46 13.94
C LEU A 469 30.31 -5.42 15.09
N SER A 470 30.06 -4.25 15.68
CA SER A 470 29.06 -4.07 16.74
C SER A 470 27.62 -4.28 16.23
N ILE A 471 27.29 -3.80 15.02
CA ILE A 471 26.01 -4.05 14.35
C ILE A 471 25.79 -5.55 14.12
N ASN A 472 26.84 -6.27 13.69
CA ASN A 472 26.78 -7.71 13.48
C ASN A 472 26.67 -8.51 14.79
N LEU A 473 27.37 -8.07 15.84
CA LEU A 473 27.24 -8.61 17.19
C LEU A 473 25.80 -8.46 17.70
N LEU A 474 25.19 -7.28 17.52
CA LEU A 474 23.81 -7.01 17.89
C LEU A 474 22.84 -7.99 17.19
N ALA A 475 23.00 -8.19 15.88
CA ALA A 475 22.19 -9.15 15.13
C ALA A 475 22.35 -10.60 15.64
N SER A 476 23.57 -10.99 16.02
CA SER A 476 23.87 -12.30 16.64
C SER A 476 23.18 -12.48 17.98
N CYS A 477 23.27 -11.50 18.88
CA CYS A 477 22.64 -11.53 20.18
C CYS A 477 21.11 -11.61 20.07
N VAL A 478 20.51 -10.79 19.20
CA VAL A 478 19.06 -10.80 18.95
C VAL A 478 18.61 -12.15 18.40
N SER A 479 19.32 -12.71 17.44
CA SER A 479 18.97 -14.01 16.83
C SER A 479 19.20 -15.20 17.76
N GLY A 480 20.18 -15.07 18.67
CA GLY A 480 20.46 -16.04 19.73
C GLY A 480 19.51 -15.95 20.92
N GLY A 481 18.68 -14.91 21.02
CA GLY A 481 17.76 -14.70 22.13
C GLY A 481 18.44 -14.37 23.47
N SER A 482 19.73 -14.02 23.46
CA SER A 482 20.46 -13.66 24.68
C SER A 482 20.06 -12.26 25.12
N THR A 483 19.61 -12.12 26.37
CA THR A 483 19.16 -10.84 26.93
C THR A 483 20.22 -10.18 27.83
N ASP A 484 21.12 -10.96 28.44
CA ASP A 484 22.05 -10.49 29.47
C ASP A 484 23.08 -9.47 28.94
N ASP A 485 23.63 -9.69 27.74
CA ASP A 485 24.61 -8.78 27.12
C ASP A 485 23.97 -7.68 26.27
N LEU A 486 22.67 -7.80 25.99
CA LEU A 486 21.98 -6.97 25.00
C LEU A 486 21.76 -5.54 25.51
N ASP A 487 21.45 -5.36 26.80
CA ASP A 487 21.26 -4.03 27.40
C ASP A 487 22.54 -3.19 27.37
N LYS A 488 23.68 -3.80 27.71
CA LYS A 488 24.98 -3.13 27.67
C LYS A 488 25.33 -2.71 26.24
N LEU A 489 25.22 -3.63 25.28
CA LEU A 489 25.54 -3.38 23.88
C LEU A 489 24.65 -2.28 23.26
N MET A 490 23.34 -2.30 23.54
CA MET A 490 22.43 -1.25 23.06
C MET A 490 22.78 0.13 23.62
N LYS A 491 23.22 0.18 24.89
CA LYS A 491 23.64 1.44 25.53
C LYS A 491 24.94 1.98 24.94
N ASP A 492 25.91 1.10 24.69
CA ASP A 492 27.21 1.47 24.12
C ASP A 492 27.07 1.95 22.66
N LEU A 493 26.12 1.38 21.89
CA LEU A 493 25.83 1.78 20.50
C LEU A 493 25.08 3.11 20.36
N GLY A 494 24.30 3.52 21.35
CA GLY A 494 23.54 4.78 21.31
C GLY A 494 22.44 4.82 20.24
N GLU A 495 21.96 6.04 19.92
CA GLU A 495 20.96 6.25 18.88
C GLU A 495 21.62 6.29 17.48
N PRO A 496 21.00 5.68 16.46
CA PRO A 496 21.58 5.62 15.11
C PRO A 496 21.46 6.97 14.39
N GLU A 497 22.61 7.54 13.98
CA GLU A 497 22.67 8.80 13.22
C GLU A 497 22.59 8.57 11.70
N ASP A 498 23.45 7.71 11.16
CA ASP A 498 23.65 7.57 9.70
C ASP A 498 23.58 6.11 9.19
N ALA A 499 23.36 5.11 10.06
CA ALA A 499 23.35 3.68 9.69
C ALA A 499 21.96 3.05 9.87
N TYR A 500 21.28 2.74 8.76
CA TYR A 500 19.92 2.17 8.82
C TYR A 500 19.90 0.73 9.34
N GLU A 501 20.99 -0.02 9.19
CA GLU A 501 21.15 -1.38 9.71
C GLU A 501 21.20 -1.40 11.23
N LEU A 502 21.84 -0.40 11.85
CA LEU A 502 21.84 -0.23 13.30
C LEU A 502 20.42 0.03 13.80
N ALA A 503 19.69 0.96 13.18
CA ALA A 503 18.29 1.24 13.52
C ALA A 503 17.40 0.00 13.36
N TYR A 504 17.57 -0.76 12.28
CA TYR A 504 16.84 -2.01 12.04
C TYR A 504 17.14 -3.08 13.11
N ASN A 505 18.42 -3.28 13.46
CA ASN A 505 18.81 -4.29 14.45
C ASN A 505 18.40 -3.88 15.88
N LEU A 506 18.48 -2.58 16.22
CA LEU A 506 17.94 -2.04 17.48
C LEU A 506 16.43 -2.25 17.57
N ALA A 507 15.69 -2.05 16.48
CA ALA A 507 14.26 -2.38 16.46
C ALA A 507 14.01 -3.87 16.73
N CYS A 508 14.83 -4.76 16.15
CA CYS A 508 14.73 -6.19 16.42
C CYS A 508 15.07 -6.55 17.87
N ALA A 509 16.00 -5.83 18.50
CA ALA A 509 16.31 -5.96 19.93
C ALA A 509 15.14 -5.51 20.82
N TYR A 510 14.51 -4.37 20.50
CA TYR A 510 13.30 -3.91 21.20
C TYR A 510 12.12 -4.87 21.00
N LEU A 511 11.97 -5.46 19.80
CA LEU A 511 10.99 -6.52 19.54
C LEU A 511 11.21 -7.75 20.42
N LEU A 512 12.46 -8.20 20.59
CA LEU A 512 12.80 -9.31 21.48
C LEU A 512 12.42 -9.00 22.94
N LYS A 513 12.65 -7.75 23.37
CA LYS A 513 12.25 -7.24 24.69
C LYS A 513 10.76 -6.93 24.82
N LYS A 514 9.98 -7.09 23.74
CA LYS A 514 8.55 -6.76 23.65
C LYS A 514 8.23 -5.27 23.90
N ASP A 515 9.20 -4.38 23.70
CA ASP A 515 8.98 -2.93 23.70
C ASP A 515 8.55 -2.50 22.29
N TYR A 516 7.26 -2.64 22.00
CA TYR A 516 6.74 -2.42 20.65
C TYR A 516 6.77 -0.96 20.22
N VAL A 517 6.74 0.00 21.16
CA VAL A 517 6.76 1.43 20.85
C VAL A 517 8.14 1.82 20.33
N LYS A 518 9.20 1.52 21.10
CA LYS A 518 10.56 1.83 20.65
C LYS A 518 10.96 1.06 19.39
N ALA A 519 10.51 -0.19 19.27
CA ALA A 519 10.75 -0.96 18.06
C ALA A 519 10.11 -0.32 16.81
N GLU A 520 8.94 0.29 16.95
CA GLU A 520 8.25 0.99 15.87
C GLU A 520 9.00 2.27 15.48
N ASP A 521 9.40 3.08 16.45
CA ASP A 521 10.19 4.31 16.24
C ASP A 521 11.50 4.00 15.50
N MET A 522 12.21 2.96 15.92
CA MET A 522 13.46 2.53 15.29
C MET A 522 13.26 2.01 13.86
N LEU A 523 12.15 1.31 13.55
CA LEU A 523 11.86 0.88 12.17
C LEU A 523 11.48 2.05 11.25
N VAL A 524 10.77 3.05 11.77
CA VAL A 524 10.47 4.28 11.03
C VAL A 524 11.77 5.05 10.75
N LEU A 525 12.65 5.16 11.73
CA LEU A 525 13.97 5.76 11.58
C LEU A 525 14.82 4.99 10.57
N ALA A 526 14.90 3.66 10.66
CA ALA A 526 15.58 2.81 9.68
C ALA A 526 15.07 3.06 8.26
N SER A 527 13.75 3.18 8.08
CA SER A 527 13.17 3.47 6.76
C SER A 527 13.54 4.86 6.25
N SER A 528 13.68 5.85 7.13
CA SER A 528 14.10 7.21 6.76
C SER A 528 15.57 7.25 6.36
N LEU A 529 16.45 6.63 7.16
CA LEU A 529 17.88 6.54 6.89
C LEU A 529 18.17 5.81 5.57
N CYS A 530 17.51 4.65 5.34
CA CYS A 530 17.65 3.87 4.12
C CYS A 530 17.22 4.67 2.86
N LYS A 531 16.16 5.49 2.95
CA LYS A 531 15.76 6.38 1.84
C LYS A 531 16.81 7.45 1.56
N GLY A 532 17.36 8.04 2.62
CA GLY A 532 18.42 9.05 2.52
C GLY A 532 19.67 8.49 1.86
N GLU A 533 20.07 7.26 2.21
CA GLU A 533 21.24 6.60 1.62
C GLU A 533 21.04 6.22 0.14
N LEU A 534 19.85 5.73 -0.20
CA LEU A 534 19.51 5.36 -1.57
C LEU A 534 19.22 6.56 -2.49
N ASP A 535 19.16 7.78 -1.92
CA ASP A 535 18.73 9.02 -2.61
C ASP A 535 17.38 8.83 -3.33
N ILE A 536 16.45 8.15 -2.65
CA ILE A 536 15.11 7.85 -3.16
C ILE A 536 14.04 8.58 -2.35
N ASP A 537 13.13 9.24 -3.06
CA ASP A 537 11.97 9.89 -2.44
C ASP A 537 10.76 8.93 -2.33
N THR A 538 10.86 7.71 -2.88
CA THR A 538 9.72 6.76 -2.96
C THR A 538 9.96 5.47 -2.20
N ASP A 539 8.86 4.92 -1.70
CA ASP A 539 8.79 3.60 -1.07
C ASP A 539 8.93 2.44 -2.08
N SER A 540 9.25 2.69 -3.34
CA SER A 540 9.20 1.65 -4.38
C SER A 540 10.46 0.78 -4.42
N ASP A 541 11.53 1.19 -3.74
CA ASP A 541 12.79 0.48 -3.80
C ASP A 541 12.69 -0.89 -3.09
N PRO A 542 13.18 -1.98 -3.73
CA PRO A 542 13.22 -3.30 -3.13
C PRO A 542 13.90 -3.38 -1.76
N GLU A 543 14.91 -2.55 -1.49
CA GLU A 543 15.71 -2.58 -0.25
C GLU A 543 14.87 -2.22 0.98
N LEU A 544 13.95 -1.25 0.83
CA LEU A 544 13.00 -0.85 1.87
C LEU A 544 12.02 -1.96 2.28
N ASN A 545 11.84 -2.99 1.44
CA ASN A 545 10.86 -4.04 1.71
C ASN A 545 11.26 -4.97 2.86
N TRP A 546 12.56 -5.04 3.21
CA TRP A 546 13.01 -5.73 4.43
C TRP A 546 12.48 -5.04 5.69
N ILE A 547 12.68 -3.72 5.77
CA ILE A 547 12.22 -2.87 6.88
C ILE A 547 10.69 -2.91 6.97
N LYS A 548 9.99 -2.83 5.84
CA LYS A 548 8.54 -2.94 5.80
C LYS A 548 8.03 -4.31 6.22
N ALA A 549 8.69 -5.40 5.83
CA ALA A 549 8.29 -6.74 6.26
C ALA A 549 8.37 -6.87 7.79
N GLN A 550 9.42 -6.31 8.39
CA GLN A 550 9.59 -6.27 9.85
C GLN A 550 8.57 -5.35 10.53
N LEU A 551 8.27 -4.18 9.94
CA LEU A 551 7.22 -3.29 10.42
C LEU A 551 5.85 -3.97 10.38
N GLY A 552 5.51 -4.66 9.28
CA GLY A 552 4.29 -5.46 9.19
C GLY A 552 4.21 -6.54 10.26
N TYR A 553 5.35 -7.16 10.63
CA TYR A 553 5.41 -8.14 11.70
C TYR A 553 5.16 -7.50 13.08
N LEU A 554 5.77 -6.34 13.35
CA LEU A 554 5.52 -5.55 14.56
C LEU A 554 4.03 -5.15 14.68
N ARG A 555 3.43 -4.64 13.60
CA ARG A 555 1.99 -4.28 13.57
C ARG A 555 1.10 -5.48 13.84
N GLN A 556 1.48 -6.64 13.30
CA GLN A 556 0.79 -7.90 13.56
C GLN A 556 0.86 -8.31 15.04
N LEU A 557 2.01 -8.14 15.70
CA LEU A 557 2.17 -8.41 17.13
C LEU A 557 1.32 -7.47 18.01
N GLN A 558 1.16 -6.21 17.61
CA GLN A 558 0.31 -5.24 18.31
C GLN A 558 -1.20 -5.42 18.02
N GLY A 559 -1.60 -6.43 17.25
CA GLY A 559 -3.01 -6.65 16.88
C GLY A 559 -3.53 -5.74 15.75
N ARG A 560 -2.71 -4.86 15.18
CA ARG A 560 -3.02 -3.99 14.03
C ARG A 560 -2.95 -4.76 12.71
N THR A 561 -3.77 -5.80 12.62
CA THR A 561 -3.75 -6.80 11.54
C THR A 561 -4.12 -6.24 10.16
N GLY A 562 -4.96 -5.19 10.10
CA GLY A 562 -5.30 -4.49 8.85
C GLY A 562 -4.09 -3.78 8.23
N GLU A 563 -3.41 -2.94 9.02
CA GLU A 563 -2.18 -2.26 8.60
C GLU A 563 -1.10 -3.25 8.19
N ALA A 564 -0.89 -4.31 8.97
CA ALA A 564 0.08 -5.37 8.66
C ALA A 564 -0.21 -6.03 7.31
N ALA A 565 -1.48 -6.36 7.03
CA ALA A 565 -1.89 -6.95 5.76
C ALA A 565 -1.62 -6.03 4.57
N GLU A 566 -1.92 -4.74 4.69
CA GLU A 566 -1.64 -3.75 3.64
C GLU A 566 -0.15 -3.64 3.32
N ILE A 567 0.70 -3.65 4.35
CA ILE A 567 2.15 -3.60 4.18
C ILE A 567 2.63 -4.83 3.40
N TYR A 568 2.22 -6.03 3.79
CA TYR A 568 2.60 -7.25 3.07
C TYR A 568 2.07 -7.27 1.63
N GLU A 569 0.85 -6.80 1.40
CA GLU A 569 0.29 -6.71 0.04
C GLU A 569 1.04 -5.71 -0.83
N LYS A 570 1.52 -4.60 -0.27
CA LYS A 570 2.37 -3.63 -1.00
C LYS A 570 3.70 -4.25 -1.43
N ILE A 571 4.36 -5.01 -0.55
CA ILE A 571 5.60 -5.76 -0.86
C ILE A 571 5.38 -6.74 -2.02
N MET A 572 4.17 -7.27 -2.17
CA MET A 572 3.84 -8.23 -3.22
C MET A 572 3.53 -7.61 -4.58
N ARG A 573 3.35 -6.29 -4.68
CA ARG A 573 3.07 -5.63 -5.97
C ARG A 573 4.33 -5.63 -6.84
N PRO A 574 4.20 -5.79 -8.17
CA PRO A 574 5.35 -5.68 -9.06
C PRO A 574 5.99 -4.29 -8.93
N VAL A 575 7.30 -4.24 -8.75
CA VAL A 575 8.04 -2.96 -8.68
C VAL A 575 8.04 -2.29 -10.06
N ILE A 576 7.75 -0.99 -10.08
CA ILE A 576 7.74 -0.16 -11.29
C ILE A 576 9.19 -0.02 -11.76
N GLY A 577 9.46 -0.21 -13.07
CA GLY A 577 10.81 -0.03 -13.63
C GLY A 577 11.63 -1.32 -13.84
N GLY A 578 11.05 -2.50 -13.64
CA GLY A 578 11.69 -3.78 -13.99
C GLY A 578 12.65 -4.34 -12.93
N MET A 579 12.84 -3.64 -11.81
CA MET A 579 13.45 -4.19 -10.60
C MET A 579 12.56 -5.31 -10.04
N LYS A 580 13.17 -6.36 -9.49
CA LYS A 580 12.44 -7.49 -8.90
C LYS A 580 12.69 -7.49 -7.40
N ASN A 581 11.61 -7.58 -6.61
CA ASN A 581 11.74 -7.79 -5.16
C ASN A 581 12.50 -9.08 -4.85
N ASP A 582 13.21 -9.08 -3.73
CA ASP A 582 13.85 -10.31 -3.28
C ASP A 582 12.79 -11.38 -2.99
N ILE A 583 13.08 -12.58 -3.48
CA ILE A 583 12.21 -13.75 -3.37
C ILE A 583 12.04 -14.15 -1.90
N SER A 584 13.06 -13.95 -1.06
CA SER A 584 12.98 -14.22 0.39
C SER A 584 12.02 -13.25 1.09
N VAL A 585 12.11 -11.95 0.82
CA VAL A 585 11.18 -10.92 1.36
C VAL A 585 9.75 -11.20 0.93
N MET A 586 9.55 -11.50 -0.36
CA MET A 586 8.23 -11.88 -0.87
C MET A 586 7.71 -13.16 -0.20
N ALA A 587 8.56 -14.16 0.02
CA ALA A 587 8.19 -15.40 0.71
C ALA A 587 7.80 -15.13 2.16
N THR A 588 8.54 -14.30 2.88
CA THR A 588 8.25 -13.88 4.26
C THR A 588 6.92 -13.12 4.34
N ALA A 589 6.73 -12.10 3.49
CA ALA A 589 5.47 -11.34 3.45
C ALA A 589 4.26 -12.22 3.08
N CYS A 590 4.42 -13.14 2.13
CA CYS A 590 3.38 -14.12 1.78
C CYS A 590 3.05 -15.03 2.97
N ASN A 591 4.07 -15.55 3.65
CA ASN A 591 3.90 -16.42 4.81
C ASN A 591 3.13 -15.70 5.92
N ASN A 592 3.49 -14.46 6.24
CA ASN A 592 2.82 -13.68 7.27
C ASN A 592 1.37 -13.33 6.86
N LEU A 593 1.12 -12.98 5.60
CA LEU A 593 -0.22 -12.72 5.10
C LEU A 593 -1.15 -13.95 5.19
N VAL A 594 -0.63 -15.17 5.01
CA VAL A 594 -1.39 -16.42 5.23
C VAL A 594 -1.89 -16.53 6.67
N THR A 595 -1.09 -16.06 7.63
CA THR A 595 -1.46 -16.08 9.06
C THR A 595 -2.54 -15.05 9.42
N LEU A 596 -2.54 -13.88 8.76
CA LEU A 596 -3.46 -12.78 9.07
C LEU A 596 -4.90 -12.97 8.56
N ARG A 597 -5.09 -13.69 7.44
CA ARG A 597 -6.42 -13.91 6.81
C ARG A 597 -7.29 -12.64 6.73
N PRO A 598 -6.80 -11.54 6.12
CA PRO A 598 -7.55 -10.28 6.08
C PRO A 598 -8.92 -10.44 5.42
N LYS A 599 -9.94 -9.73 5.93
CA LYS A 599 -11.33 -9.79 5.46
C LYS A 599 -11.38 -9.53 3.94
N GLY A 600 -11.91 -10.47 3.17
CA GLY A 600 -12.02 -10.37 1.70
C GLY A 600 -10.88 -11.02 0.92
N SER A 601 -9.76 -11.38 1.55
CA SER A 601 -8.70 -12.17 0.91
C SER A 601 -8.99 -13.66 1.02
N SER A 602 -9.07 -14.35 -0.12
CA SER A 602 -9.28 -15.79 -0.10
C SER A 602 -7.98 -16.50 0.27
N LEU A 603 -8.06 -17.52 1.15
CA LEU A 603 -6.95 -18.46 1.41
C LEU A 603 -6.37 -19.06 0.10
N PHE A 604 -7.12 -18.97 -1.01
CA PHE A 604 -6.71 -19.41 -2.34
C PHE A 604 -5.58 -18.57 -2.89
N ASP A 605 -5.71 -17.26 -2.80
CA ASP A 605 -4.72 -16.34 -3.34
C ASP A 605 -3.42 -16.45 -2.56
N ALA A 606 -3.51 -16.51 -1.22
CA ALA A 606 -2.37 -16.68 -0.34
C ALA A 606 -1.60 -17.99 -0.61
N LEU A 607 -2.28 -19.14 -0.74
CA LEU A 607 -1.64 -20.42 -1.06
C LEU A 607 -1.11 -20.51 -2.49
N LYS A 608 -1.78 -19.89 -3.46
CA LYS A 608 -1.29 -19.77 -4.83
C LYS A 608 0.02 -18.98 -4.87
N ARG A 609 0.10 -17.92 -4.06
CA ARG A 609 1.30 -17.07 -3.89
C ARG A 609 2.43 -17.82 -3.19
N VAL A 610 2.15 -18.56 -2.10
CA VAL A 610 3.13 -19.45 -1.46
C VAL A 610 3.68 -20.48 -2.45
N ARG A 611 2.82 -21.12 -3.26
CA ARG A 611 3.27 -22.07 -4.30
C ARG A 611 4.12 -21.43 -5.40
N LEU A 612 3.87 -20.15 -5.75
CA LEU A 612 4.70 -19.42 -6.71
C LEU A 612 6.08 -19.10 -6.12
N ALA A 613 6.13 -18.70 -4.85
CA ALA A 613 7.38 -18.47 -4.14
C ALA A 613 8.18 -19.78 -3.97
N SER A 614 7.56 -20.87 -3.50
CA SER A 614 8.22 -22.17 -3.29
C SER A 614 8.71 -22.87 -4.57
N LYS A 615 8.29 -22.43 -5.76
CA LYS A 615 8.72 -23.01 -7.05
C LYS A 615 9.94 -22.31 -7.65
N ALA A 616 10.42 -21.22 -7.05
CA ALA A 616 11.64 -20.57 -7.50
C ALA A 616 12.85 -21.43 -7.13
N GLU A 617 13.60 -21.91 -8.13
CA GLU A 617 14.79 -22.78 -7.98
C GLU A 617 15.89 -22.20 -7.08
N SER A 618 15.77 -20.93 -6.66
CA SER A 618 16.74 -20.23 -5.81
C SER A 618 16.20 -19.81 -4.43
N LEU A 619 14.97 -20.17 -4.06
CA LEU A 619 14.41 -19.77 -2.76
C LEU A 619 15.02 -20.57 -1.61
N GLU A 620 15.22 -21.87 -1.80
CA GLU A 620 15.82 -22.75 -0.77
C GLU A 620 17.23 -22.30 -0.38
N SER A 621 18.00 -21.74 -1.32
CA SER A 621 19.33 -21.17 -1.08
C SER A 621 19.32 -19.75 -0.48
N LYS A 622 18.14 -19.16 -0.22
CA LYS A 622 18.02 -17.79 0.33
C LYS A 622 17.36 -17.72 1.70
N LEU A 623 16.67 -18.79 2.10
CA LEU A 623 15.98 -18.85 3.39
C LEU A 623 16.83 -19.60 4.40
N THR A 624 16.80 -19.13 5.65
CA THR A 624 17.43 -19.85 6.77
C THR A 624 16.65 -21.12 7.11
N ALA A 625 17.27 -22.07 7.83
CA ALA A 625 16.59 -23.29 8.24
C ALA A 625 15.36 -23.00 9.12
N GLY A 626 15.44 -21.99 9.99
CA GLY A 626 14.31 -21.49 10.77
C GLY A 626 13.16 -20.94 9.90
N GLN A 627 13.47 -20.14 8.87
CA GLN A 627 12.47 -19.62 7.93
C GLN A 627 11.81 -20.73 7.11
N LEU A 628 12.59 -21.72 6.67
CA LEU A 628 12.10 -22.90 5.96
C LEU A 628 11.16 -23.72 6.85
N LYS A 629 11.53 -23.94 8.12
CA LYS A 629 10.68 -24.59 9.13
C LYS A 629 9.34 -23.87 9.24
N THR A 630 9.35 -22.56 9.51
CA THR A 630 8.12 -21.76 9.68
C THR A 630 7.24 -21.75 8.44
N LEU A 631 7.81 -21.54 7.25
CA LEU A 631 7.08 -21.52 5.99
C LEU A 631 6.47 -22.89 5.68
N GLY A 632 7.21 -23.97 5.90
CA GLY A 632 6.74 -25.33 5.71
C GLY A 632 5.59 -25.70 6.66
N LEU A 633 5.70 -25.34 7.95
CA LEU A 633 4.65 -25.55 8.94
C LEU A 633 3.36 -24.79 8.58
N ASN A 634 3.45 -23.48 8.30
CA ASN A 634 2.31 -22.66 7.91
C ASN A 634 1.65 -23.15 6.62
N LYS A 635 2.46 -23.61 5.65
CA LYS A 635 1.96 -24.24 4.42
C LYS A 635 1.19 -25.53 4.71
N SER A 636 1.67 -26.36 5.63
CA SER A 636 0.98 -27.60 6.01
C SER A 636 -0.39 -27.30 6.63
N ILE A 637 -0.47 -26.36 7.58
CA ILE A 637 -1.71 -25.90 8.21
C ILE A 637 -2.70 -25.34 7.18
N ALA A 638 -2.22 -24.48 6.27
CA ALA A 638 -3.07 -23.88 5.25
C ALA A 638 -3.60 -24.92 4.24
N LEU A 639 -2.81 -25.95 3.89
CA LEU A 639 -3.28 -27.06 3.05
C LEU A 639 -4.31 -27.94 3.78
N SER A 640 -4.10 -28.21 5.08
CA SER A 640 -5.04 -28.97 5.92
C SER A 640 -6.40 -28.29 6.00
N SER A 641 -6.44 -26.97 6.16
CA SER A 641 -7.70 -26.20 6.19
C SER A 641 -8.50 -26.21 4.87
N ARG A 642 -7.95 -26.80 3.80
CA ARG A 642 -8.61 -27.00 2.49
C ARG A 642 -8.90 -28.46 2.17
N SER A 643 -8.78 -29.33 3.16
CA SER A 643 -8.94 -30.77 3.00
C SER A 643 -7.91 -31.38 2.03
N LYS A 644 -6.77 -30.71 1.78
CA LYS A 644 -5.66 -31.22 0.94
C LYS A 644 -4.66 -31.99 1.79
N ILE A 645 -5.15 -33.02 2.48
CA ILE A 645 -4.43 -33.73 3.54
C ILE A 645 -3.17 -34.44 3.01
N SER A 646 -3.23 -35.05 1.82
CA SER A 646 -2.08 -35.73 1.21
C SER A 646 -0.92 -34.79 0.89
N GLU A 647 -1.21 -33.60 0.36
CA GLU A 647 -0.21 -32.57 0.11
C GLU A 647 0.38 -32.03 1.43
N ALA A 648 -0.45 -31.85 2.46
CA ALA A 648 0.00 -31.37 3.78
C ALA A 648 0.95 -32.38 4.46
N ARG A 649 0.62 -33.69 4.43
CA ARG A 649 1.50 -34.76 4.93
C ARG A 649 2.84 -34.78 4.19
N ALA A 650 2.82 -34.67 2.86
CA ALA A 650 4.05 -34.68 2.05
C ALA A 650 5.00 -33.53 2.42
N VAL A 651 4.47 -32.32 2.66
CA VAL A 651 5.28 -31.18 3.11
C VAL A 651 5.92 -31.45 4.47
N LEU A 652 5.17 -32.02 5.42
CA LEU A 652 5.67 -32.29 6.76
C LEU A 652 6.76 -33.37 6.75
N SER A 653 6.56 -34.46 6.00
CA SER A 653 7.58 -35.51 5.85
C SER A 653 8.85 -35.00 5.16
N GLN A 654 8.73 -34.03 4.23
CA GLN A 654 9.90 -33.39 3.63
C GLN A 654 10.69 -32.59 4.68
N LEU A 655 10.01 -31.85 5.57
CA LEU A 655 10.68 -31.11 6.65
C LEU A 655 11.36 -32.05 7.65
N GLU A 656 10.72 -33.18 8.00
CA GLU A 656 11.31 -34.21 8.86
C GLU A 656 12.59 -34.79 8.24
N ALA A 657 12.58 -35.08 6.94
CA ALA A 657 13.76 -35.56 6.22
C ALA A 657 14.90 -34.52 6.15
N GLN A 658 14.56 -33.23 6.07
CA GLN A 658 15.54 -32.14 5.96
C GLN A 658 16.13 -31.69 7.31
N LEU A 659 15.32 -31.63 8.36
CA LEU A 659 15.71 -31.08 9.68
C LEU A 659 16.03 -32.17 10.72
N GLY A 660 15.71 -33.43 10.41
CA GLY A 660 16.05 -34.61 11.23
C GLY A 660 15.33 -34.67 12.58
N ASP A 661 15.89 -35.46 13.49
CA ASP A 661 15.30 -35.81 14.79
C ASP A 661 14.95 -34.61 15.68
N SER A 662 15.73 -33.53 15.58
CA SER A 662 15.49 -32.30 16.34
C SER A 662 14.12 -31.69 16.04
N PHE A 663 13.68 -31.75 14.78
CA PHE A 663 12.37 -31.26 14.35
C PHE A 663 11.26 -32.24 14.74
N THR A 664 11.47 -33.55 14.55
CA THR A 664 10.48 -34.59 14.88
C THR A 664 10.10 -34.59 16.37
N ARG A 665 11.05 -34.22 17.24
CA ARG A 665 10.83 -34.09 18.69
C ARG A 665 10.25 -32.74 19.11
N SER A 666 10.21 -31.73 18.24
CA SER A 666 9.62 -30.42 18.56
C SER A 666 8.09 -30.52 18.69
N GLY A 667 7.54 -29.81 19.68
CA GLY A 667 6.10 -29.76 19.92
C GLY A 667 5.33 -29.07 18.80
N THR A 668 5.96 -28.13 18.08
CA THR A 668 5.33 -27.50 16.89
C THR A 668 5.06 -28.52 15.79
N ALA A 669 5.96 -29.49 15.58
CA ALA A 669 5.78 -30.57 14.61
C ALA A 669 4.71 -31.56 15.07
N ALA A 670 4.64 -31.87 16.37
CA ALA A 670 3.59 -32.70 16.96
C ALA A 670 2.20 -32.08 16.78
N VAL A 671 2.05 -30.77 17.05
CA VAL A 671 0.79 -30.05 16.84
C VAL A 671 0.40 -30.01 15.37
N CYS A 672 1.34 -29.78 14.45
CA CYS A 672 1.02 -29.83 13.02
C CYS A 672 0.56 -31.22 12.55
N ARG A 673 1.14 -32.31 13.08
CA ARG A 673 0.64 -33.68 12.83
C ARG A 673 -0.79 -33.84 13.32
N ALA A 674 -1.07 -33.42 14.55
CA ALA A 674 -2.41 -33.47 15.13
C ALA A 674 -3.42 -32.65 14.31
N VAL A 675 -3.05 -31.47 13.81
CA VAL A 675 -3.89 -30.64 12.91
C VAL A 675 -4.22 -31.38 11.61
N ILE A 676 -3.25 -32.08 11.01
CA ILE A 676 -3.47 -32.87 9.79
C ILE A 676 -4.38 -34.06 10.06
N GLN A 677 -4.20 -34.77 11.18
CA GLN A 677 -5.04 -35.90 11.60
C GLN A 677 -6.48 -35.45 11.87
N TYR A 678 -6.63 -34.37 12.64
CA TYR A 678 -7.92 -33.75 12.90
C TYR A 678 -8.64 -33.34 11.61
N ALA A 679 -7.96 -32.65 10.70
CA ALA A 679 -8.52 -32.24 9.41
C ALA A 679 -8.86 -33.43 8.49
N SER A 680 -8.29 -34.61 8.73
CA SER A 680 -8.61 -35.84 8.02
C SER A 680 -9.83 -36.58 8.58
N GLY A 681 -10.43 -36.08 9.66
CA GLY A 681 -11.61 -36.66 10.30
C GLY A 681 -11.29 -37.67 11.41
N VAL A 682 -10.01 -37.93 11.69
CA VAL A 682 -9.58 -38.90 12.71
C VAL A 682 -9.14 -38.16 13.97
N LYS A 683 -10.14 -37.74 14.77
CA LYS A 683 -9.91 -36.91 15.97
C LYS A 683 -9.15 -37.65 17.07
N GLU A 684 -9.40 -38.95 17.24
CA GLU A 684 -8.78 -39.79 18.26
C GLU A 684 -7.26 -39.89 18.06
N GLU A 685 -6.81 -40.14 16.82
CA GLU A 685 -5.38 -40.17 16.48
C GLU A 685 -4.67 -38.83 16.76
N ALA A 686 -5.36 -37.70 16.58
CA ALA A 686 -4.82 -36.39 16.89
C ALA A 686 -4.59 -36.22 18.40
N VAL A 687 -5.55 -36.67 19.22
CA VAL A 687 -5.45 -36.67 20.69
C VAL A 687 -4.31 -37.58 21.15
N ASP A 688 -4.23 -38.80 20.61
CA ASP A 688 -3.21 -39.79 20.97
C ASP A 688 -1.80 -39.33 20.61
N THR A 689 -1.64 -38.66 19.47
CA THR A 689 -0.37 -38.08 19.03
C THR A 689 0.14 -37.03 20.02
N LEU A 690 -0.73 -36.14 20.49
CA LEU A 690 -0.35 -35.13 21.47
C LEU A 690 -0.10 -35.72 22.86
N LYS A 691 -0.93 -36.69 23.30
CA LYS A 691 -0.74 -37.40 24.58
C LYS A 691 0.59 -38.15 24.62
N SER A 692 0.90 -38.88 23.54
CA SER A 692 2.15 -39.63 23.40
C SER A 692 3.37 -38.72 23.37
N TRP A 693 3.29 -37.58 22.67
CA TRP A 693 4.37 -36.59 22.69
C TRP A 693 4.59 -36.01 24.09
N LEU A 694 3.52 -35.68 24.83
CA LEU A 694 3.62 -35.17 26.20
C LEU A 694 4.16 -36.21 27.18
N ALA A 695 3.83 -37.49 27.02
CA ALA A 695 4.36 -38.57 27.85
C ALA A 695 5.89 -38.69 27.71
N SER A 696 6.44 -38.43 26.52
CA SER A 696 7.88 -38.48 26.28
C SER A 696 8.61 -37.14 26.50
N ASN A 697 7.91 -36.00 26.58
CA ASN A 697 8.51 -34.65 26.58
C ASN A 697 7.86 -33.68 27.58
N SER A 698 7.41 -34.18 28.73
CA SER A 698 6.62 -33.42 29.72
C SER A 698 7.32 -32.16 30.26
N SER A 699 8.65 -32.15 30.31
CA SER A 699 9.48 -31.03 30.78
C SER A 699 10.07 -30.15 29.67
N SER A 700 9.69 -30.37 28.41
CA SER A 700 10.13 -29.54 27.28
C SER A 700 9.53 -28.12 27.36
N GLU A 701 10.25 -27.12 26.84
CA GLU A 701 9.73 -25.75 26.67
C GLU A 701 8.44 -25.71 25.82
N ASP A 702 8.33 -26.63 24.84
CA ASP A 702 7.17 -26.76 23.96
C ASP A 702 5.94 -27.39 24.67
N SER A 703 6.12 -27.97 25.87
CA SER A 703 5.08 -28.73 26.56
C SER A 703 3.84 -27.90 26.90
N THR A 704 4.01 -26.62 27.22
CA THR A 704 2.90 -25.68 27.44
C THR A 704 2.04 -25.51 26.19
N PHE A 705 2.67 -25.30 25.03
CA PHE A 705 1.98 -25.11 23.76
C PHE A 705 1.21 -26.37 23.34
N VAL A 706 1.82 -27.55 23.53
CA VAL A 706 1.18 -28.83 23.22
C VAL A 706 0.00 -29.11 24.16
N ARG A 707 0.13 -28.84 25.47
CA ARG A 707 -0.98 -28.97 26.44
C ARG A 707 -2.17 -28.08 26.08
N LEU A 708 -1.93 -26.83 25.67
CA LEU A 708 -3.00 -25.93 25.22
C LEU A 708 -3.71 -26.43 23.96
N SER A 709 -2.96 -26.97 23.01
CA SER A 709 -3.52 -27.54 21.77
C SER A 709 -4.36 -28.78 22.06
N LEU A 710 -3.89 -29.65 22.95
CA LEU A 710 -4.62 -30.85 23.40
C LEU A 710 -5.90 -30.47 24.17
N ALA A 711 -5.83 -29.50 25.08
CA ALA A 711 -7.00 -29.03 25.84
C ALA A 711 -8.11 -28.53 24.90
N GLY A 712 -7.76 -27.84 23.82
CA GLY A 712 -8.74 -27.39 22.83
C GLY A 712 -9.43 -28.53 22.08
N LEU A 713 -8.71 -29.58 21.71
CA LEU A 713 -9.30 -30.77 21.08
C LEU A 713 -10.25 -31.50 22.04
N LEU A 714 -9.88 -31.60 23.32
CA LEU A 714 -10.69 -32.26 24.34
C LEU A 714 -11.93 -31.43 24.74
N ALA A 715 -11.89 -30.11 24.62
CA ALA A 715 -13.02 -29.24 24.94
C ALA A 715 -14.21 -29.38 23.96
N GLU A 716 -13.98 -29.86 22.72
CA GLU A 716 -15.04 -30.04 21.71
C GLU A 716 -16.06 -31.12 22.07
N SER A 717 -15.65 -32.17 22.78
CA SER A 717 -16.54 -33.29 23.12
C SER A 717 -16.98 -33.20 24.58
N PRO A 718 -18.30 -33.30 24.86
CA PRO A 718 -18.82 -33.24 26.22
C PRO A 718 -18.17 -34.25 27.18
N ALA A 719 -17.80 -35.42 26.69
CA ALA A 719 -17.19 -36.48 27.50
C ALA A 719 -15.76 -36.16 27.98
N THR A 720 -15.05 -35.25 27.30
CA THR A 720 -13.62 -34.95 27.55
C THR A 720 -13.37 -33.54 28.10
N ARG A 721 -14.44 -32.75 28.34
CA ARG A 721 -14.33 -31.39 28.88
C ARG A 721 -13.68 -31.33 30.26
N SER A 722 -13.94 -32.30 31.13
CA SER A 722 -13.31 -32.38 32.45
C SER A 722 -11.79 -32.62 32.35
N GLU A 723 -11.36 -33.45 31.39
CA GLU A 723 -9.95 -33.67 31.09
C GLU A 723 -9.28 -32.39 30.56
N ALA A 724 -9.95 -31.65 29.69
CA ALA A 724 -9.48 -30.35 29.19
C ALA A 724 -9.30 -29.33 30.32
N ALA A 725 -10.27 -29.21 31.23
CA ALA A 725 -10.21 -28.31 32.39
C ALA A 725 -9.05 -28.69 33.32
N ASN A 726 -8.84 -29.97 33.60
CA ASN A 726 -7.73 -30.45 34.42
C ASN A 726 -6.36 -30.12 33.81
N LEU A 727 -6.21 -30.28 32.48
CA LEU A 727 -4.98 -29.92 31.77
C LEU A 727 -4.68 -28.43 31.83
N LEU A 728 -5.71 -27.58 31.72
CA LEU A 728 -5.55 -26.13 31.81
C LEU A 728 -5.21 -25.67 33.23
N SER A 729 -5.83 -26.26 34.24
CA SER A 729 -5.52 -25.99 35.65
C SER A 729 -4.08 -26.40 36.03
N ALA A 730 -3.58 -27.50 35.46
CA ALA A 730 -2.22 -27.98 35.68
C ALA A 730 -1.12 -27.04 35.11
N LEU A 731 -1.46 -26.12 34.20
CA LEU A 731 -0.53 -25.13 33.65
C LEU A 731 -0.27 -23.95 34.61
N GLY A 732 -1.00 -23.87 35.72
CA GLY A 732 -0.94 -22.76 36.66
C GLY A 732 -1.70 -21.52 36.16
N PRO A 733 -2.04 -20.59 37.08
CA PRO A 733 -2.90 -19.45 36.78
C PRO A 733 -2.29 -18.47 35.77
N GLU A 734 -0.96 -18.30 35.78
CA GLU A 734 -0.25 -17.38 34.87
C GLU A 734 -0.42 -17.75 33.39
N ILE A 735 -0.47 -19.04 33.07
CA ILE A 735 -0.67 -19.50 31.69
C ILE A 735 -2.16 -19.66 31.39
N SER A 736 -2.91 -20.26 32.32
CA SER A 736 -4.31 -20.62 32.09
C SER A 736 -5.25 -19.42 32.00
N MET A 737 -4.94 -18.33 32.70
CA MET A 737 -5.71 -17.07 32.68
C MET A 737 -4.97 -15.93 31.98
N GLY A 738 -3.63 -16.03 31.86
CA GLY A 738 -2.80 -14.97 31.28
C GLY A 738 -2.63 -15.04 29.75
N ARG A 739 -2.95 -16.17 29.10
CA ARG A 739 -2.82 -16.32 27.63
C ARG A 739 -4.16 -16.34 26.91
N PRO A 740 -4.35 -15.59 25.81
CA PRO A 740 -5.60 -15.57 25.06
C PRO A 740 -6.05 -16.94 24.56
N GLU A 741 -5.11 -17.80 24.16
CA GLU A 741 -5.41 -19.17 23.71
C GLU A 741 -5.94 -20.03 24.85
N ALA A 742 -5.35 -19.93 26.05
CA ALA A 742 -5.75 -20.72 27.19
C ALA A 742 -7.15 -20.33 27.67
N VAL A 743 -7.43 -19.03 27.75
CA VAL A 743 -8.75 -18.49 28.11
C VAL A 743 -9.81 -18.91 27.08
N ARG A 744 -9.48 -18.92 25.78
CA ARG A 744 -10.33 -19.47 24.73
C ARG A 744 -10.73 -20.93 25.01
N GLN A 745 -9.76 -21.78 25.35
CA GLN A 745 -10.05 -23.20 25.61
C GLN A 745 -10.82 -23.41 26.92
N ARG A 746 -10.55 -22.62 27.97
CA ARG A 746 -11.32 -22.64 29.23
C ARG A 746 -12.80 -22.33 28.96
N PHE A 747 -13.08 -21.26 28.23
CA PHE A 747 -14.47 -20.88 27.93
C PHE A 747 -15.15 -21.87 26.98
N GLY A 748 -14.41 -22.42 26.01
CA GLY A 748 -14.90 -23.48 25.12
C GLY A 748 -15.32 -24.75 25.86
N ALA A 749 -14.66 -25.10 26.97
CA ALA A 749 -15.06 -26.23 27.80
C ALA A 749 -16.44 -26.06 28.45
N HIS A 750 -16.97 -24.84 28.51
CA HIS A 750 -18.28 -24.51 29.10
C HIS A 750 -19.27 -23.94 28.08
N SER A 751 -19.05 -24.15 26.78
CA SER A 751 -19.89 -23.61 25.71
C SER A 751 -21.20 -24.37 25.47
N GLY A 752 -21.75 -25.05 26.48
CA GLY A 752 -23.02 -25.76 26.37
C GLY A 752 -24.23 -24.87 26.64
N ASP A 753 -25.40 -25.26 26.16
CA ASP A 753 -26.65 -24.48 26.30
C ASP A 753 -27.35 -24.68 27.65
N THR A 754 -26.82 -25.55 28.52
CA THR A 754 -27.44 -25.83 29.81
C THR A 754 -27.29 -24.65 30.78
N ALA A 755 -28.17 -24.58 31.78
CA ALA A 755 -28.07 -23.58 32.84
C ALA A 755 -26.77 -23.74 33.66
N GLU A 756 -26.32 -24.98 33.85
CA GLU A 756 -25.07 -25.32 34.55
C GLU A 756 -23.84 -24.86 33.75
N ASP A 757 -23.82 -25.07 32.43
CA ASP A 757 -22.75 -24.60 31.55
C ASP A 757 -22.65 -23.07 31.54
N ARG A 758 -23.78 -22.36 31.48
CA ARG A 758 -23.81 -20.89 31.58
C ARG A 758 -23.32 -20.37 32.92
N ALA A 759 -23.67 -21.03 34.03
CA ALA A 759 -23.17 -20.65 35.35
C ALA A 759 -21.66 -20.90 35.49
N ALA A 760 -21.16 -22.03 34.97
CA ALA A 760 -19.74 -22.35 34.94
C ALA A 760 -18.95 -21.33 34.09
N LEU A 761 -19.45 -20.99 32.89
CA LEU A 761 -18.84 -19.98 32.03
C LEU A 761 -18.77 -18.60 32.70
N ARG A 762 -19.84 -18.18 33.40
CA ARG A 762 -19.86 -16.92 34.15
C ARG A 762 -18.82 -16.90 35.29
N ASN A 763 -18.66 -18.01 36.01
CA ASN A 763 -17.65 -18.15 37.06
C ASN A 763 -16.23 -18.05 36.49
N GLU A 764 -15.97 -18.72 35.36
CA GLU A 764 -14.67 -18.69 34.67
C GLU A 764 -14.32 -17.28 34.18
N ILE A 765 -15.28 -16.55 33.60
CA ILE A 765 -15.10 -15.14 33.21
C ILE A 765 -14.71 -14.30 34.43
N THR A 766 -15.39 -14.51 35.56
CA THR A 766 -15.12 -13.79 36.81
C THR A 766 -13.73 -14.10 37.37
N GLU A 767 -13.28 -15.36 37.29
CA GLU A 767 -11.95 -15.77 37.74
C GLU A 767 -10.84 -15.11 36.90
N VAL A 768 -10.97 -15.11 35.57
CA VAL A 768 -10.02 -14.46 34.66
C VAL A 768 -9.99 -12.94 34.88
N LEU A 769 -11.16 -12.33 35.11
CA LEU A 769 -11.24 -10.90 35.42
C LEU A 769 -10.49 -10.57 36.72
N ASN A 770 -10.79 -11.27 37.82
CA ASN A 770 -10.12 -11.07 39.12
C ASN A 770 -8.61 -11.30 39.05
N PHE A 771 -8.16 -12.21 38.18
CA PHE A 771 -6.74 -12.46 37.94
C PHE A 771 -6.02 -11.25 37.33
N TRP A 772 -6.67 -10.54 36.41
CA TRP A 772 -6.12 -9.38 35.70
C TRP A 772 -6.31 -8.05 36.45
N GLU A 773 -7.31 -7.92 37.32
CA GLU A 773 -7.48 -6.73 38.18
C GLU A 773 -6.25 -6.45 39.04
N LYS A 774 -5.61 -7.51 39.56
CA LYS A 774 -4.45 -7.43 40.46
C LYS A 774 -3.11 -7.25 39.76
N ARG A 775 -3.07 -7.25 38.42
CA ARG A 775 -1.83 -7.26 37.62
C ARG A 775 -1.75 -6.06 36.68
N SER A 776 -0.54 -5.57 36.45
CA SER A 776 -0.30 -4.31 35.71
C SER A 776 0.36 -4.50 34.35
N SER A 777 0.75 -5.71 33.94
CA SER A 777 1.65 -5.94 32.79
C SER A 777 1.20 -7.08 31.86
N GLY A 778 1.45 -6.93 30.55
CA GLY A 778 1.44 -8.02 29.55
C GLY A 778 0.27 -8.02 28.55
N ASP A 779 0.03 -9.20 27.92
CA ASP A 779 -1.01 -9.52 26.91
C ASP A 779 -2.47 -9.29 27.41
N ALA A 780 -2.65 -8.56 28.51
CA ALA A 780 -3.92 -8.21 29.14
C ALA A 780 -4.93 -7.65 28.13
N ALA A 781 -4.47 -6.80 27.20
CA ALA A 781 -5.30 -6.24 26.14
C ALA A 781 -6.02 -7.32 25.32
N ALA A 782 -5.28 -8.32 24.83
CA ALA A 782 -5.82 -9.37 23.98
C ALA A 782 -6.73 -10.32 24.76
N VAL A 783 -6.39 -10.63 26.01
CA VAL A 783 -7.21 -11.47 26.89
C VAL A 783 -8.52 -10.76 27.26
N LEU A 784 -8.42 -9.55 27.83
CA LEU A 784 -9.58 -8.80 28.33
C LEU A 784 -10.56 -8.45 27.21
N ARG A 785 -10.08 -8.10 26.01
CA ARG A 785 -10.95 -7.90 24.84
C ARG A 785 -11.75 -9.16 24.50
N TYR A 786 -11.10 -10.32 24.47
CA TYR A 786 -11.78 -11.58 24.19
C TYR A 786 -12.79 -11.94 25.28
N VAL A 787 -12.43 -11.74 26.56
CA VAL A 787 -13.32 -11.98 27.70
C VAL A 787 -14.56 -11.09 27.61
N ALA A 788 -14.38 -9.80 27.30
CA ALA A 788 -15.46 -8.84 27.18
C ALA A 788 -16.42 -9.18 26.02
N ASP A 789 -15.88 -9.60 24.88
CA ASP A 789 -16.66 -10.10 23.74
C ASP A 789 -17.50 -11.33 24.10
N VAL A 790 -16.92 -12.30 24.81
CA VAL A 790 -17.62 -13.52 25.22
C VAL A 790 -18.71 -13.22 26.25
N ALA A 791 -18.42 -12.38 27.24
CA ALA A 791 -19.40 -11.93 28.23
C ALA A 791 -20.58 -11.21 27.55
N THR A 792 -20.29 -10.31 26.61
CA THR A 792 -21.32 -9.55 25.86
C THR A 792 -22.20 -10.47 25.00
N ARG A 793 -21.62 -11.45 24.29
CA ARG A 793 -22.38 -12.41 23.46
C ARG A 793 -23.29 -13.33 24.28
N ASN A 794 -22.84 -13.70 25.49
CA ASN A 794 -23.59 -14.57 26.40
C ASN A 794 -24.54 -13.79 27.33
N LYS A 795 -24.67 -12.47 27.16
CA LYS A 795 -25.54 -11.57 27.94
C LYS A 795 -25.15 -11.46 29.42
N PHE A 796 -23.88 -11.68 29.75
CA PHE A 796 -23.31 -11.44 31.07
C PHE A 796 -22.87 -9.98 31.17
N TYR A 797 -23.85 -9.07 31.21
CA TYR A 797 -23.59 -7.64 31.05
C TYR A 797 -22.81 -7.04 32.22
N GLU A 798 -23.02 -7.51 33.45
CA GLU A 798 -22.26 -7.08 34.63
C GLU A 798 -20.76 -7.39 34.50
N GLU A 799 -20.43 -8.62 34.10
CA GLU A 799 -19.05 -9.04 33.84
C GLU A 799 -18.47 -8.32 32.62
N ALA A 800 -19.27 -8.09 31.58
CA ALA A 800 -18.84 -7.36 30.39
C ALA A 800 -18.43 -5.93 30.72
N VAL A 801 -19.23 -5.22 31.54
CA VAL A 801 -18.92 -3.86 32.03
C VAL A 801 -17.59 -3.86 32.79
N ARG A 802 -17.43 -4.71 33.81
CA ARG A 802 -16.17 -4.81 34.56
C ARG A 802 -14.98 -5.12 33.67
N THR A 803 -15.16 -5.97 32.66
CA THR A 803 -14.08 -6.35 31.75
C THR A 803 -13.69 -5.21 30.81
N TRP A 804 -14.66 -4.46 30.27
CA TRP A 804 -14.40 -3.32 29.39
C TRP A 804 -13.74 -2.15 30.13
N GLU A 805 -14.11 -1.90 31.39
CA GLU A 805 -13.42 -0.93 32.26
C GLU A 805 -11.95 -1.32 32.49
N LEU A 806 -11.74 -2.58 32.88
CA LEU A 806 -10.40 -3.09 33.09
C LEU A 806 -9.57 -3.04 31.80
N TYR A 807 -10.16 -3.43 30.66
CA TYR A 807 -9.52 -3.31 29.35
C TYR A 807 -9.10 -1.87 29.03
N GLY A 808 -10.01 -0.89 29.20
CA GLY A 808 -9.71 0.52 29.00
C GLY A 808 -8.57 1.03 29.89
N SER A 809 -8.50 0.57 31.15
CA SER A 809 -7.41 0.91 32.06
C SER A 809 -6.04 0.36 31.63
N LYS A 810 -6.00 -0.75 30.88
CA LYS A 810 -4.76 -1.46 30.52
C LYS A 810 -4.22 -1.14 29.13
N VAL A 811 -5.07 -0.78 28.16
CA VAL A 811 -4.64 -0.57 26.75
C VAL A 811 -4.21 0.87 26.46
N GLY A 812 -4.52 1.80 27.37
CA GLY A 812 -4.27 3.22 27.15
C GLY A 812 -4.93 3.70 25.85
N ASP A 813 -4.27 4.60 25.13
CA ASP A 813 -4.89 5.33 24.00
C ASP A 813 -5.18 4.47 22.77
N THR A 814 -4.40 3.40 22.55
CA THR A 814 -4.46 2.60 21.31
C THR A 814 -5.74 1.76 21.16
N GLY A 815 -6.45 1.49 22.25
CA GLY A 815 -7.69 0.72 22.28
C GLY A 815 -8.83 1.42 23.02
N ALA A 816 -8.66 2.71 23.37
CA ALA A 816 -9.63 3.46 24.14
C ALA A 816 -10.98 3.60 23.42
N VAL A 817 -10.99 3.77 22.10
CA VAL A 817 -12.24 3.84 21.30
C VAL A 817 -13.03 2.53 21.40
N GLU A 818 -12.34 1.40 21.35
CA GLU A 818 -12.94 0.07 21.38
C GLU A 818 -13.44 -0.27 22.79
N ALA A 819 -12.69 0.16 23.81
CA ALA A 819 -13.09 0.09 25.21
C ALA A 819 -14.40 0.86 25.45
N VAL A 820 -14.47 2.11 24.96
CA VAL A 820 -15.67 2.96 25.08
C VAL A 820 -16.87 2.35 24.34
N GLN A 821 -16.69 1.92 23.09
CA GLN A 821 -17.76 1.28 22.33
C GLN A 821 -18.32 0.03 23.02
N GLY A 822 -17.43 -0.84 23.51
CA GLY A 822 -17.81 -2.04 24.22
C GLY A 822 -18.49 -1.75 25.57
N LEU A 823 -17.97 -0.78 26.32
CA LEU A 823 -18.50 -0.36 27.62
C LEU A 823 -19.89 0.25 27.49
N VAL A 824 -20.11 1.15 26.54
CA VAL A 824 -21.44 1.75 26.26
C VAL A 824 -22.46 0.68 25.85
N ALA A 825 -22.05 -0.26 24.99
CA ALA A 825 -22.91 -1.38 24.57
C ALA A 825 -23.27 -2.35 25.72
N ALA A 826 -22.41 -2.49 26.72
CA ALA A 826 -22.66 -3.33 27.89
C ALA A 826 -23.50 -2.60 28.96
N ILE A 827 -23.16 -1.35 29.30
CA ILE A 827 -23.86 -0.53 30.31
C ILE A 827 -25.33 -0.31 29.93
N SER A 828 -25.61 -0.04 28.64
CA SER A 828 -26.99 0.16 28.15
C SER A 828 -27.92 -1.05 28.33
N ARG A 829 -27.39 -2.21 28.74
CA ARG A 829 -28.15 -3.45 28.95
C ARG A 829 -28.12 -3.94 30.39
N VAL A 830 -27.57 -3.17 31.32
CA VAL A 830 -27.60 -3.45 32.77
C VAL A 830 -28.73 -2.63 33.38
N ASP A 831 -29.62 -3.27 34.16
CA ASP A 831 -30.81 -2.60 34.72
C ASP A 831 -30.46 -1.48 35.74
N ALA A 832 -29.31 -1.58 36.41
CA ALA A 832 -28.80 -0.60 37.36
C ALA A 832 -27.25 -0.58 37.38
N PRO A 833 -26.58 0.10 36.44
CA PRO A 833 -25.12 0.20 36.43
C PRO A 833 -24.62 0.94 37.69
N SER A 834 -23.48 0.52 38.22
CA SER A 834 -22.89 1.14 39.41
C SER A 834 -22.45 2.59 39.13
N SER A 835 -22.51 3.46 40.15
CA SER A 835 -22.01 4.84 40.02
C SER A 835 -20.52 4.89 39.66
N GLU A 836 -19.74 3.90 40.09
CA GLU A 836 -18.32 3.77 39.78
C GLU A 836 -18.11 3.42 38.30
N SER A 837 -18.94 2.54 37.73
CA SER A 837 -18.89 2.14 36.32
C SER A 837 -19.22 3.27 35.35
N LEU A 838 -20.24 4.07 35.68
CA LEU A 838 -20.59 5.27 34.92
C LEU A 838 -19.47 6.31 34.96
N SER A 839 -18.86 6.51 36.13
CA SER A 839 -17.70 7.40 36.30
C SER A 839 -16.49 6.94 35.48
N ASN A 840 -16.18 5.65 35.50
CA ASN A 840 -15.08 5.08 34.71
C ASN A 840 -15.30 5.23 33.19
N ALA A 841 -16.54 5.06 32.72
CA ALA A 841 -16.91 5.30 31.33
C ALA A 841 -16.73 6.79 30.96
N SER A 842 -17.22 7.70 31.82
CA SER A 842 -17.05 9.15 31.64
C SER A 842 -15.58 9.53 31.58
N MET A 843 -14.74 9.06 32.51
CA MET A 843 -13.30 9.35 32.53
C MET A 843 -12.53 8.83 31.30
N LEU A 844 -12.98 7.73 30.68
CA LEU A 844 -12.37 7.21 29.45
C LEU A 844 -12.81 8.02 28.22
N VAL A 845 -14.08 8.42 28.19
CA VAL A 845 -14.60 9.37 27.19
C VAL A 845 -13.89 10.71 27.34
N GLU A 846 -13.87 11.30 28.53
CA GLU A 846 -13.13 12.52 28.89
C GLU A 846 -11.63 12.42 28.59
N ARG A 847 -10.98 11.26 28.61
CA ARG A 847 -9.56 11.15 28.19
C ARG A 847 -9.38 11.17 26.67
N LEU A 848 -10.28 10.50 25.94
CA LEU A 848 -10.33 10.58 24.48
C LEU A 848 -10.70 11.99 24.03
N VAL A 849 -11.67 12.56 24.74
CA VAL A 849 -12.19 13.91 24.59
C VAL A 849 -11.12 14.91 25.02
N GLN A 850 -10.31 14.65 26.07
CA GLN A 850 -9.23 15.52 26.50
C GLN A 850 -8.03 15.57 25.54
N ARG A 851 -7.87 14.56 24.69
CA ARG A 851 -6.95 14.66 23.54
C ARG A 851 -7.62 15.24 22.30
N SER A 852 -8.94 15.13 22.20
CA SER A 852 -9.68 16.10 21.42
C SER A 852 -9.82 17.46 22.13
N SER A 853 -9.27 17.64 23.35
CA SER A 853 -9.30 18.84 24.18
C SER A 853 -7.98 19.60 24.27
N GLU A 854 -6.88 18.89 24.07
CA GLU A 854 -5.74 19.42 23.33
C GLU A 854 -6.12 19.75 21.86
N ALA A 855 -7.34 19.36 21.44
CA ALA A 855 -8.07 19.94 20.30
C ALA A 855 -9.36 20.72 20.68
N GLU A 856 -9.64 20.99 21.98
CA GLU A 856 -10.77 21.78 22.50
C GLU A 856 -10.26 23.19 22.76
N ALA A 857 -10.08 23.87 21.66
CA ALA A 857 -10.65 25.20 21.57
C ALA A 857 -12.15 25.11 21.13
N ILE A 858 -12.82 23.97 21.38
CA ILE A 858 -14.08 23.56 20.73
C ILE A 858 -15.19 23.16 21.75
N GLU A 859 -14.90 22.86 23.04
CA GLU A 859 -15.93 22.45 24.02
C GLU A 859 -16.70 23.58 24.73
N ASP A 860 -16.31 24.85 24.61
CA ASP A 860 -17.09 25.97 25.18
C ASP A 860 -18.51 26.13 24.57
N ALA A 861 -18.93 25.25 23.65
CA ALA A 861 -20.19 25.31 22.92
C ALA A 861 -21.20 24.18 23.22
N ILE A 862 -20.92 23.25 24.16
CA ILE A 862 -21.78 22.08 24.43
C ILE A 862 -22.68 22.25 25.68
N ASP A 863 -22.65 23.40 26.35
CA ASP A 863 -23.38 23.65 27.60
C ASP A 863 -24.93 23.72 27.50
N ASP A 864 -25.58 23.40 26.36
CA ASP A 864 -26.99 23.80 26.16
C ASP A 864 -27.95 22.80 25.44
N VAL A 865 -27.71 21.47 25.41
CA VAL A 865 -28.73 20.55 24.83
C VAL A 865 -29.09 19.32 25.69
N ASP A 866 -30.41 19.20 25.90
CA ASP A 866 -31.21 18.37 26.80
C ASP A 866 -31.23 16.85 26.41
N PRO A 867 -31.27 15.89 27.37
CA PRO A 867 -31.02 14.46 27.15
C PRO A 867 -32.12 13.61 26.48
N GLU A 868 -33.18 14.17 25.91
CA GLU A 868 -34.36 13.39 25.46
C GLU A 868 -34.30 12.80 24.04
N GLU A 869 -33.29 13.07 23.20
CA GLU A 869 -33.21 12.50 21.83
C GLU A 869 -32.23 11.31 21.65
N LEU A 870 -31.73 10.74 22.75
CA LEU A 870 -30.80 9.59 22.74
C LEU A 870 -31.47 8.21 22.64
N GLU A 871 -32.80 8.15 22.64
CA GLU A 871 -33.56 6.90 22.47
C GLU A 871 -34.12 6.76 21.05
N GLY A 872 -33.36 6.21 20.11
CA GLY A 872 -33.97 5.86 18.81
C GLY A 872 -33.10 5.36 17.67
N MET A 873 -31.80 5.09 17.84
CA MET A 873 -30.95 4.61 16.75
C MET A 873 -30.67 3.10 16.82
N ASP A 874 -31.12 2.38 15.78
CA ASP A 874 -30.53 1.11 15.34
C ASP A 874 -29.98 1.25 13.91
N VAL A 875 -28.81 0.66 13.69
CA VAL A 875 -27.88 0.90 12.57
C VAL A 875 -27.72 -0.39 11.78
N SER A 876 -28.04 -0.38 10.48
CA SER A 876 -27.63 -1.46 9.57
C SER A 876 -26.87 -0.95 8.33
N MET A 877 -25.66 -1.49 8.17
CA MET A 877 -24.75 -1.28 7.05
C MET A 877 -25.13 -2.17 5.85
N GLY A 878 -25.26 -1.55 4.67
CA GLY A 878 -25.62 -2.21 3.40
C GLY A 878 -24.45 -2.88 2.67
N SER A 879 -24.70 -4.11 2.22
CA SER A 879 -23.87 -5.01 1.42
C SER A 879 -23.55 -4.50 0.00
N TRP A 880 -22.36 -4.82 -0.53
CA TRP A 880 -22.02 -4.67 -1.96
C TRP A 880 -22.21 -5.99 -2.71
N LYS A 881 -23.00 -5.97 -3.79
CA LYS A 881 -23.28 -7.11 -4.69
C LYS A 881 -22.11 -7.35 -5.66
N VAL A 882 -21.63 -8.59 -5.72
CA VAL A 882 -20.72 -9.10 -6.76
C VAL A 882 -21.53 -10.00 -7.71
N ALA A 883 -21.38 -9.77 -9.01
CA ALA A 883 -22.05 -10.55 -10.06
C ALA A 883 -21.54 -12.00 -10.10
N ALA A 884 -22.47 -12.95 -10.00
CA ALA A 884 -22.23 -14.39 -10.05
C ALA A 884 -22.04 -14.88 -11.50
N THR A 885 -21.00 -15.67 -11.74
CA THR A 885 -20.93 -16.60 -12.89
C THR A 885 -21.22 -18.02 -12.38
N ALA A 886 -22.22 -18.65 -13.00
CA ALA A 886 -22.83 -19.93 -12.63
C ALA A 886 -21.90 -21.16 -12.81
N PRO A 887 -22.22 -22.31 -12.17
CA PRO A 887 -21.37 -23.49 -12.10
C PRO A 887 -21.57 -24.43 -13.31
N THR A 888 -20.49 -25.06 -13.78
CA THR A 888 -20.57 -26.19 -14.73
C THR A 888 -20.59 -27.52 -13.98
N ALA A 889 -21.53 -28.36 -14.40
CA ALA A 889 -21.99 -29.61 -13.81
C ALA A 889 -20.96 -30.74 -13.73
N ALA A 890 -21.25 -31.66 -12.80
CA ALA A 890 -20.63 -32.95 -12.60
C ALA A 890 -20.78 -33.86 -13.83
N VAL A 891 -19.76 -34.68 -14.09
CA VAL A 891 -19.85 -35.88 -14.93
C VAL A 891 -19.18 -37.01 -14.16
N GLU A 892 -19.96 -38.08 -13.97
CA GLU A 892 -19.60 -39.33 -13.32
C GLU A 892 -18.53 -40.10 -14.13
N GLY A 893 -17.80 -40.97 -13.42
CA GLY A 893 -16.62 -41.64 -13.94
C GLY A 893 -16.89 -42.88 -14.78
N GLU A 894 -15.89 -43.23 -15.59
CA GLU A 894 -15.61 -44.61 -15.99
C GLU A 894 -14.09 -44.82 -16.06
N ASN A 895 -13.65 -45.94 -15.45
CA ASN A 895 -12.28 -46.41 -15.37
C ASN A 895 -11.79 -46.95 -16.72
N VAL A 896 -10.68 -46.42 -17.24
CA VAL A 896 -9.83 -47.14 -18.20
C VAL A 896 -8.36 -46.88 -17.88
N GLU A 897 -7.66 -47.91 -17.41
CA GLU A 897 -6.19 -47.97 -17.33
C GLU A 897 -5.57 -48.01 -18.73
N VAL A 898 -4.73 -47.05 -19.14
CA VAL A 898 -3.62 -47.32 -20.10
C VAL A 898 -2.44 -46.31 -19.97
N LYS A 899 -1.27 -46.87 -19.59
CA LYS A 899 0.15 -46.57 -19.94
C LYS A 899 0.69 -45.12 -20.05
N LYS A 900 1.76 -44.89 -19.27
CA LYS A 900 2.69 -43.73 -19.31
C LYS A 900 3.28 -43.50 -20.72
N ARG A 901 3.18 -42.27 -21.24
CA ARG A 901 4.01 -41.74 -22.34
C ARG A 901 4.43 -40.29 -22.05
N HIS A 902 5.74 -40.04 -21.98
CA HIS A 902 6.31 -38.69 -21.98
C HIS A 902 5.92 -37.94 -23.26
N ARG A 903 5.21 -36.82 -23.15
CA ARG A 903 5.02 -35.87 -24.27
C ARG A 903 6.01 -34.72 -24.13
N LYS A 904 7.02 -34.67 -25.01
CA LYS A 904 7.77 -33.45 -25.32
C LYS A 904 6.78 -32.38 -25.77
N ARG A 905 6.85 -31.18 -25.18
CA ARG A 905 6.00 -30.04 -25.59
C ARG A 905 6.31 -29.68 -27.05
N LYS A 906 5.28 -29.59 -27.89
CA LYS A 906 5.42 -29.08 -29.26
C LYS A 906 5.73 -27.57 -29.23
N PRO A 907 6.60 -27.06 -30.12
CA PRO A 907 6.82 -25.62 -30.26
C PRO A 907 5.49 -24.93 -30.62
N ARG A 908 5.25 -23.74 -30.04
CA ARG A 908 4.07 -22.93 -30.34
C ARG A 908 4.32 -22.15 -31.62
N TYR A 909 3.51 -22.38 -32.66
CA TYR A 909 3.53 -21.59 -33.88
C TYR A 909 2.49 -20.44 -33.83
N PRO A 910 2.68 -19.36 -34.62
CA PRO A 910 1.71 -18.27 -34.75
C PRO A 910 0.32 -18.79 -35.17
N LYS A 911 -0.73 -18.10 -34.73
CA LYS A 911 -2.13 -18.50 -34.97
C LYS A 911 -2.40 -18.54 -36.49
N GLY A 912 -2.66 -19.73 -37.03
CA GLY A 912 -2.90 -19.97 -38.46
C GLY A 912 -1.70 -20.50 -39.26
N PHE A 913 -0.54 -20.74 -38.62
CA PHE A 913 0.60 -21.41 -39.24
C PHE A 913 0.47 -22.93 -39.15
N ASP A 914 0.35 -23.58 -40.31
CA ASP A 914 0.38 -25.03 -40.44
C ASP A 914 1.78 -25.50 -40.87
N PRO A 915 2.51 -26.26 -40.03
CA PRO A 915 3.86 -26.72 -40.34
C PRO A 915 3.96 -27.68 -41.54
N GLU A 916 2.89 -28.39 -41.88
CA GLU A 916 2.89 -29.35 -42.99
C GLU A 916 2.56 -28.69 -44.35
N ASN A 917 2.06 -27.45 -44.33
CA ASN A 917 1.81 -26.66 -45.52
C ASN A 917 2.21 -25.18 -45.32
N PRO A 918 3.52 -24.86 -45.26
CA PRO A 918 4.02 -23.52 -44.91
C PRO A 918 3.57 -22.42 -45.88
N SER A 919 3.23 -22.78 -47.12
CA SER A 919 2.75 -21.86 -48.15
C SER A 919 1.30 -21.42 -47.94
N ALA A 920 0.53 -22.13 -47.10
CA ALA A 920 -0.83 -21.75 -46.71
C ALA A 920 -0.85 -20.68 -45.60
N PHE A 921 0.30 -20.33 -45.02
CA PHE A 921 0.40 -19.25 -44.05
C PHE A 921 0.16 -17.91 -44.73
N LYS A 922 -1.08 -17.41 -44.65
CA LYS A 922 -1.40 -16.03 -45.03
C LYS A 922 -0.54 -15.09 -44.19
N LYS A 923 0.30 -14.28 -44.86
CA LYS A 923 1.04 -13.19 -44.23
C LYS A 923 0.08 -12.40 -43.34
N PRO A 924 0.47 -12.07 -42.09
CA PRO A 924 -0.39 -11.30 -41.20
C PRO A 924 -0.82 -10.01 -41.90
N ASP A 925 -2.10 -9.69 -41.74
CA ASP A 925 -2.76 -8.52 -42.34
C ASP A 925 -1.86 -7.27 -42.29
N PRO A 926 -1.54 -6.65 -43.44
CA PRO A 926 -0.69 -5.47 -43.50
C PRO A 926 -1.23 -4.26 -42.73
N GLU A 927 -2.48 -4.29 -42.26
CA GLU A 927 -3.04 -3.22 -41.42
C GLU A 927 -2.93 -3.51 -39.92
N ARG A 928 -2.32 -4.63 -39.53
CA ARG A 928 -2.19 -5.04 -38.12
C ARG A 928 -1.36 -4.09 -37.27
N TRP A 929 -0.38 -3.42 -37.88
CA TRP A 929 0.47 -2.39 -37.26
C TRP A 929 -0.10 -0.97 -37.37
N LEU A 930 -1.24 -0.78 -38.06
CA LEU A 930 -1.92 0.52 -38.08
C LEU A 930 -2.76 0.73 -36.80
N PRO A 931 -2.85 1.98 -36.29
CA PRO A 931 -3.82 2.38 -35.28
C PRO A 931 -5.23 1.91 -35.66
N LYS A 932 -6.00 1.45 -34.66
CA LYS A 932 -7.27 0.70 -34.88
C LYS A 932 -8.31 1.45 -35.73
N HIS A 933 -8.25 2.78 -35.80
CA HIS A 933 -9.17 3.62 -36.58
C HIS A 933 -8.77 3.79 -38.06
N GLU A 934 -7.56 3.39 -38.45
CA GLU A 934 -7.03 3.47 -39.82
C GLU A 934 -7.14 2.15 -40.57
N ARG A 935 -7.66 1.11 -39.90
CA ARG A 935 -7.87 -0.20 -40.50
C ARG A 935 -9.13 -0.18 -41.36
N SER A 936 -9.10 -0.80 -42.53
CA SER A 936 -10.20 -1.00 -43.46
C SER A 936 -11.44 -1.58 -42.79
N ASP A 937 -11.24 -2.36 -41.73
CA ASP A 937 -12.29 -3.08 -40.99
C ASP A 937 -12.93 -2.23 -39.89
N TYR A 938 -12.37 -1.04 -39.62
CA TYR A 938 -12.82 -0.16 -38.55
C TYR A 938 -14.16 0.48 -38.89
N ARG A 939 -15.24 -0.07 -38.34
CA ARG A 939 -16.55 0.58 -38.30
C ARG A 939 -16.64 1.49 -37.08
N ARG A 940 -16.74 2.80 -37.30
CA ARG A 940 -17.08 3.78 -36.24
C ARG A 940 -18.38 3.34 -35.56
N LYS A 941 -18.37 3.21 -34.23
CA LYS A 941 -19.61 3.06 -33.44
C LYS A 941 -20.43 4.35 -33.58
N MET A 942 -21.57 4.26 -34.25
CA MET A 942 -22.58 5.32 -34.30
C MET A 942 -23.04 5.68 -32.88
N LYS A 943 -23.08 6.97 -32.54
CA LYS A 943 -23.62 7.45 -31.26
C LYS A 943 -25.12 7.10 -31.18
N LYS A 944 -25.56 6.63 -30.00
CA LYS A 944 -26.93 6.22 -29.66
C LYS A 944 -28.05 7.20 -30.08
N LYS A 945 -27.74 8.46 -30.42
CA LYS A 945 -28.71 9.48 -30.82
C LYS A 945 -29.27 9.32 -32.25
N GLN A 946 -28.69 8.44 -33.08
CA GLN A 946 -29.16 8.21 -34.47
C GLN A 946 -29.91 6.89 -34.68
N MET A 947 -30.02 6.03 -33.66
CA MET A 947 -30.86 4.81 -33.72
C MET A 947 -32.35 5.08 -33.43
N GLN A 948 -32.71 6.25 -32.92
CA GLN A 948 -34.10 6.59 -32.61
C GLN A 948 -34.90 7.13 -33.81
N LEU A 949 -34.28 7.39 -34.96
CA LEU A 949 -34.98 7.89 -36.15
C LEU A 949 -35.39 6.80 -37.17
N MET A 950 -35.23 5.52 -36.84
CA MET A 950 -35.51 4.38 -37.75
C MET A 950 -36.32 3.26 -37.06
N ARG A 951 -37.26 3.61 -36.17
CA ARG A 951 -38.29 2.68 -35.69
C ARG A 951 -39.66 3.24 -35.99
N GLY A 952 -40.29 2.68 -37.03
CA GLY A 952 -41.73 2.81 -37.24
C GLY A 952 -42.52 2.10 -36.14
N PRO A 953 -43.82 2.39 -36.01
CA PRO A 953 -44.63 1.98 -34.88
C PRO A 953 -45.16 0.57 -35.11
N GLN A 954 -44.45 -0.45 -34.63
CA GLN A 954 -45.04 -1.71 -34.16
C GLN A 954 -43.92 -2.58 -33.57
N GLY A 955 -44.01 -2.81 -32.26
CA GLY A 955 -43.04 -3.62 -31.52
C GLY A 955 -43.41 -5.10 -31.56
N VAL A 956 -42.43 -5.95 -31.89
CA VAL A 956 -42.37 -7.35 -31.44
C VAL A 956 -40.89 -7.70 -31.25
N VAL A 957 -40.56 -8.24 -30.09
CA VAL A 957 -39.24 -8.82 -29.75
C VAL A 957 -39.31 -10.32 -30.03
N PRO A 958 -38.36 -10.94 -30.74
CA PRO A 958 -38.20 -12.39 -30.69
C PRO A 958 -37.02 -12.80 -29.81
N THR A 959 -37.31 -13.75 -28.93
CA THR A 959 -36.40 -14.61 -28.18
C THR A 959 -35.97 -15.83 -29.02
N GLU A 960 -34.96 -16.52 -28.49
CA GLU A 960 -34.47 -17.87 -28.84
C GLU A 960 -33.48 -18.02 -29.99
N GLY A 961 -32.49 -18.89 -29.75
CA GLY A 961 -31.52 -19.34 -30.73
C GLY A 961 -31.91 -20.70 -31.30
N GLU A 962 -31.32 -21.06 -32.44
CA GLU A 962 -30.93 -22.44 -32.76
C GLU A 962 -30.09 -22.48 -34.05
N HIS A 963 -29.37 -23.59 -34.16
CA HIS A 963 -28.43 -23.96 -35.20
C HIS A 963 -28.95 -23.89 -36.63
N VAL A 964 -28.09 -23.49 -37.58
CA VAL A 964 -27.90 -24.25 -38.84
C VAL A 964 -26.42 -24.24 -39.23
N LYS A 965 -25.84 -25.45 -39.28
CA LYS A 965 -24.62 -25.77 -40.03
C LYS A 965 -25.00 -25.91 -41.50
N THR A 966 -24.25 -25.32 -42.43
CA THR A 966 -23.94 -25.95 -43.73
C THR A 966 -22.68 -25.32 -44.32
N GLY A 967 -21.82 -26.19 -44.83
CA GLY A 967 -20.58 -25.87 -45.52
C GLY A 967 -20.76 -25.45 -46.99
N PRO A 968 -19.68 -25.45 -47.77
CA PRO A 968 -19.38 -24.39 -48.73
C PRO A 968 -19.71 -24.73 -50.18
N SER A 969 -19.88 -23.72 -51.04
CA SER A 969 -19.71 -23.88 -52.49
C SER A 969 -19.33 -22.56 -53.16
N THR A 970 -18.47 -22.73 -54.15
CA THR A 970 -17.67 -21.86 -55.01
C THR A 970 -18.44 -21.00 -56.02
N ALA A 971 -17.70 -20.00 -56.56
CA ALA A 971 -17.82 -19.43 -57.92
C ALA A 971 -19.02 -18.51 -58.18
N GLN A 972 -19.00 -17.45 -59.00
CA GLN A 972 -18.03 -16.60 -59.69
C GLN A 972 -18.90 -15.54 -60.41
N LEU A 973 -18.28 -14.44 -60.86
CA LEU A 973 -18.71 -13.56 -61.98
C LEU A 973 -19.78 -12.46 -61.75
N GLU A 974 -19.29 -11.23 -62.00
CA GLU A 974 -19.82 -10.17 -62.90
C GLU A 974 -21.27 -9.70 -62.72
N ALA A 975 -21.65 -8.42 -62.59
CA ALA A 975 -21.22 -7.09 -63.06
C ALA A 975 -22.48 -6.42 -63.65
N SER A 976 -22.53 -5.08 -63.58
CA SER A 976 -23.58 -4.17 -64.08
C SER A 976 -24.84 -4.11 -63.22
N THR A 977 -25.47 -2.97 -62.91
CA THR A 977 -25.62 -1.69 -63.65
C THR A 977 -25.93 -0.60 -62.59
N GLU A 978 -25.19 0.51 -62.48
CA GLU A 978 -25.51 1.83 -63.08
C GLU A 978 -27.03 2.08 -63.25
N ARG A 979 -27.69 3.17 -62.83
CA ARG A 979 -27.27 4.54 -62.50
C ARG A 979 -28.46 5.26 -61.84
N GLN A 980 -28.15 6.15 -60.90
CA GLN A 980 -28.97 7.34 -60.67
C GLN A 980 -28.92 8.24 -61.92
N THR A 981 -30.09 8.66 -62.37
CA THR A 981 -30.37 9.84 -63.21
C THR A 981 -31.67 10.40 -62.65
N GLN A 982 -31.98 11.69 -62.56
CA GLN A 982 -31.45 12.92 -63.12
C GLN A 982 -32.12 14.04 -62.31
N HIS A 983 -31.37 15.07 -61.90
CA HIS A 983 -31.90 16.42 -62.01
C HIS A 983 -30.85 17.31 -62.67
N GLN A 984 -31.26 17.86 -63.80
CA GLN A 984 -30.49 18.67 -64.74
C GLN A 984 -30.49 20.13 -64.31
N LYS A 985 -29.36 20.84 -64.48
CA LYS A 985 -29.20 21.92 -65.48
C LYS A 985 -27.77 22.49 -65.44
N ARG A 986 -27.29 22.86 -66.63
CA ARG A 986 -25.91 23.12 -67.03
C ARG A 986 -25.75 24.57 -67.53
N ARG A 987 -24.48 25.05 -67.52
CA ARG A 987 -23.85 26.27 -68.15
C ARG A 987 -23.76 27.49 -67.21
N LYS A 988 -22.63 28.20 -67.03
CA LYS A 988 -21.34 28.42 -67.75
C LYS A 988 -20.17 28.50 -66.73
N ASN A 989 -19.03 27.79 -66.86
CA ASN A 989 -17.78 28.14 -67.59
C ASN A 989 -17.18 29.53 -67.25
N GLN A 990 -15.89 29.75 -66.95
CA GLN A 990 -14.69 28.89 -66.96
C GLN A 990 -13.45 29.70 -66.50
N ARG A 991 -12.39 28.96 -66.06
CA ARG A 991 -10.93 29.26 -66.00
C ARG A 991 -10.37 29.68 -64.62
N LYS A 992 -9.28 29.09 -64.11
CA LYS A 992 -8.23 28.26 -64.72
C LYS A 992 -7.39 27.55 -63.64
N ARG A 993 -7.12 26.25 -63.88
CA ARG A 993 -5.85 25.49 -63.70
C ARG A 993 -5.25 25.28 -62.30
N LYS A 994 -4.93 24.05 -61.92
CA LYS A 994 -5.48 22.74 -62.33
C LYS A 994 -5.14 21.73 -61.26
#